data_AF-A0A8X7ZRB8-F1
#
_entry.id   AF-A0A8X7ZRB8-F1
#
_cell.length_a   1.000
_cell.length_b   1.000
_cell.length_c   1.000
_cell.angle_alpha   90.00
_cell.angle_beta   90.00
_cell.angle_gamma   90.00
#
_symmetry.space_group_name_H-M   'P 1'
#
loop_
_entity.id
_entity.type
_entity.pdbx_description
1 polymer ?
#
loop_
_entity_poly.entity_id
_entity_poly.type
_entity_poly.pdbx_seq_one_letter_code
_entity_poly.pdbx_strand_id
1 'polypeptide(L)'
;MYFNKFKKPENEEVKEESGRGKQSIDLGNGSEVIYIQRFIGFEKSWEFFDYLNKHIPWIRPTIRVFGRQWLQPRDTCYVASPGLPELVYSGYKPHAYSWDDFPPIKDLLDMVHEALPGSKFNSLLLNKYKGGNDNVGWHADDEKLYGPTPEIASVSFGCEREFLLKKRPMKSSQERRLDDEPTSKRLKKSSHFDQHSFILKHGSLLVMKGYTQRDWLHSVPKRAKAEATRINLTFRHVVFFLLLVIAELLCFFHVGTDVCIVGVARTPMGGFLGSLSSFTATKLGSIAIQCALQRANIDPSLVQEVFFGNVLSANLGQAPARQAALGAGIPNSVICTTINKVCASGMKATMLAAQTIQLGINDVVVAGGMESMSNAPKYLAEARKGSRLGHDTIVDGMMKDGLWDVYNDFGMGVCAEICADQHSITRNDQDSYAIQSFERGIAAQNSGHFSWEVVPVEVSGGRGKPSTIVDKDDGLGKFDAAKLRKLRPNFKENGGSVTAGNASSISDGAAALVLMSGEKALKLRLQVIAKIRGYADAAQAPELFTTAPALAIPKAISNAGLEASQVDFYEINEAFSVVALANQKLLGLNPQKVNAHGGAVSLGHPLGCSGARILVTLLGVLKHKNGKYGVGGICNGGGGASALVLELMQVARVGPSSL
;
A
#
# COMPACT_ATOMS: atom_id res chain seq x y z
N MET A 1 -30.93 -10.54 -77.64
CA MET A 1 -31.94 -11.55 -77.99
C MET A 1 -31.68 -12.81 -77.17
N TYR A 2 -32.72 -13.25 -76.45
CA TYR A 2 -33.11 -14.63 -76.17
C TYR A 2 -32.09 -15.81 -76.11
N PHE A 3 -32.30 -16.60 -75.04
CA PHE A 3 -32.33 -18.07 -74.99
C PHE A 3 -31.05 -18.91 -74.70
N ASN A 4 -31.05 -19.44 -73.46
CA ASN A 4 -31.17 -20.86 -73.07
C ASN A 4 -29.97 -21.86 -73.02
N LYS A 5 -30.08 -22.69 -71.95
CA LYS A 5 -29.58 -24.06 -71.69
C LYS A 5 -28.08 -24.19 -71.31
N PHE A 6 -27.71 -24.88 -70.23
CA PHE A 6 -28.00 -26.30 -69.97
C PHE A 6 -27.95 -26.72 -68.47
N LYS A 7 -28.98 -27.51 -68.11
CA LYS A 7 -29.05 -28.70 -67.22
C LYS A 7 -28.53 -28.65 -65.76
N LYS A 8 -29.49 -28.79 -64.83
CA LYS A 8 -29.38 -29.60 -63.61
C LYS A 8 -28.98 -31.05 -63.95
N PRO A 9 -28.11 -31.70 -63.16
CA PRO A 9 -28.22 -33.12 -62.87
C PRO A 9 -29.03 -33.33 -61.57
N GLU A 10 -29.73 -34.45 -61.55
CA GLU A 10 -30.66 -34.93 -60.54
C GLU A 10 -29.95 -35.46 -59.28
N ASN A 11 -30.77 -35.66 -58.26
CA ASN A 11 -30.49 -36.22 -56.95
C ASN A 11 -29.58 -37.47 -57.00
N GLU A 12 -28.43 -37.38 -56.34
CA GLU A 12 -27.82 -38.53 -55.67
C GLU A 12 -27.94 -38.30 -54.17
N GLU A 13 -28.77 -39.13 -53.51
CA GLU A 13 -28.71 -39.34 -52.07
C GLU A 13 -27.30 -39.87 -51.73
N VAL A 14 -26.48 -39.03 -51.10
CA VAL A 14 -25.21 -39.46 -50.52
C VAL A 14 -25.31 -39.37 -49.02
N LYS A 15 -25.30 -40.55 -48.42
CA LYS A 15 -25.19 -40.84 -46.98
C LYS A 15 -24.15 -39.95 -46.29
N GLU A 16 -24.48 -39.51 -45.08
CA GLU A 16 -23.56 -38.87 -44.13
C GLU A 16 -22.29 -39.71 -43.91
N GLU A 17 -21.19 -39.33 -44.56
CA GLU A 17 -19.84 -39.73 -44.14
C GLU A 17 -19.28 -38.67 -43.19
N SER A 18 -19.46 -38.92 -41.88
CA SER A 18 -18.71 -38.24 -40.83
C SER A 18 -17.21 -38.58 -40.97
N GLY A 19 -16.34 -37.55 -41.00
CA GLY A 19 -14.91 -37.72 -40.69
C GLY A 19 -13.85 -37.42 -41.76
N ARG A 20 -14.16 -36.92 -42.95
CA ARG A 20 -13.14 -36.47 -43.92
C ARG A 20 -13.02 -34.94 -43.96
N GLY A 21 -12.20 -34.36 -43.08
CA GLY A 21 -11.84 -32.93 -43.23
C GLY A 21 -11.13 -32.24 -42.07
N LYS A 22 -11.02 -32.85 -40.88
CA LYS A 22 -10.31 -32.30 -39.71
C LYS A 22 -8.90 -32.90 -39.61
N GLN A 23 -7.88 -32.05 -39.63
CA GLN A 23 -6.48 -32.41 -39.45
C GLN A 23 -5.97 -31.72 -38.19
N SER A 24 -5.43 -32.48 -37.23
CA SER A 24 -4.65 -31.91 -36.12
C SER A 24 -3.16 -32.11 -36.34
N ILE A 25 -2.37 -31.08 -36.08
CA ILE A 25 -0.93 -31.05 -36.23
C ILE A 25 -0.32 -30.63 -34.90
N ASP A 26 0.42 -31.54 -34.26
CA ASP A 26 1.26 -31.24 -33.11
C ASP A 26 2.54 -30.53 -33.59
N LEU A 27 2.80 -29.37 -33.03
CA LEU A 27 3.95 -28.52 -33.33
C LEU A 27 5.06 -28.63 -32.26
N GLY A 28 4.88 -29.49 -31.26
CA GLY A 28 5.77 -29.68 -30.13
C GLY A 28 5.60 -28.64 -29.02
N ASN A 29 6.16 -28.91 -27.85
CA ASN A 29 6.06 -28.09 -26.63
C ASN A 29 4.61 -27.74 -26.22
N GLY A 30 3.64 -28.61 -26.52
CA GLY A 30 2.22 -28.36 -26.26
C GLY A 30 1.60 -27.29 -27.16
N SER A 31 2.18 -27.02 -28.34
CA SER A 31 1.59 -26.22 -29.40
C SER A 31 0.86 -27.12 -30.39
N GLU A 32 -0.37 -26.78 -30.78
CA GLU A 32 -1.20 -27.59 -31.67
C GLU A 32 -1.96 -26.70 -32.65
N VAL A 33 -2.10 -27.15 -33.90
CA VAL A 33 -2.97 -26.54 -34.91
C VAL A 33 -4.02 -27.54 -35.40
N ILE A 34 -5.28 -27.14 -35.37
CA ILE A 34 -6.40 -27.90 -35.92
C ILE A 34 -6.91 -27.19 -37.17
N TYR A 35 -7.00 -27.90 -38.28
CA TYR A 35 -7.51 -27.38 -39.55
C TYR A 35 -8.71 -28.21 -40.03
N ILE A 36 -9.85 -27.57 -40.23
CA ILE A 36 -11.08 -28.16 -40.76
C ILE A 36 -11.36 -27.52 -42.11
N GLN A 37 -11.11 -28.28 -43.19
CA GLN A 37 -11.16 -27.74 -44.55
C GLN A 37 -12.58 -27.35 -45.00
N ARG A 38 -13.60 -28.08 -44.53
CA ARG A 38 -15.02 -27.83 -44.80
C ARG A 38 -15.76 -27.71 -43.48
N PHE A 39 -15.53 -26.63 -42.75
CA PHE A 39 -16.21 -26.35 -41.49
C PHE A 39 -17.65 -25.89 -41.76
N ILE A 40 -17.85 -25.04 -42.77
CA ILE A 40 -19.17 -24.58 -43.22
C ILE A 40 -19.42 -25.15 -44.61
N GLY A 41 -20.66 -25.60 -44.86
CA GLY A 41 -21.10 -26.08 -46.16
C GLY A 41 -20.91 -25.01 -47.25
N PHE A 42 -20.76 -25.44 -48.51
CA PHE A 42 -20.43 -24.54 -49.63
C PHE A 42 -21.47 -23.41 -49.82
N GLU A 43 -22.76 -23.73 -49.81
CA GLU A 43 -23.84 -22.74 -50.01
C GLU A 43 -23.89 -21.73 -48.85
N LYS A 44 -23.93 -22.24 -47.60
CA LYS A 44 -23.91 -21.41 -46.39
C LYS A 44 -22.64 -20.54 -46.30
N SER A 45 -21.51 -21.02 -46.82
CA SER A 45 -20.27 -20.22 -46.88
C SER A 45 -20.41 -19.01 -47.80
N TRP A 46 -21.14 -19.12 -48.90
CA TRP A 46 -21.44 -18.01 -49.80
C TRP A 46 -22.43 -17.02 -49.19
N GLU A 47 -23.42 -17.49 -48.42
CA GLU A 47 -24.34 -16.63 -47.67
C GLU A 47 -23.57 -15.75 -46.67
N PHE A 48 -22.67 -16.35 -45.86
CA PHE A 48 -21.80 -15.58 -44.98
C PHE A 48 -20.91 -14.62 -45.75
N PHE A 49 -20.30 -15.05 -46.85
CA PHE A 49 -19.42 -14.20 -47.63
C PHE A 49 -20.15 -12.97 -48.19
N ASP A 50 -21.34 -13.16 -48.77
CA ASP A 50 -22.15 -12.07 -49.32
C ASP A 50 -22.59 -11.10 -48.22
N TYR A 51 -23.08 -11.64 -47.08
CA TYR A 51 -23.47 -10.83 -45.93
C TYR A 51 -22.29 -9.99 -45.41
N LEU A 52 -21.15 -10.63 -45.14
CA LEU A 52 -19.95 -9.96 -44.63
C LEU A 52 -19.43 -8.89 -45.61
N ASN A 53 -19.55 -9.15 -46.91
CA ASN A 53 -19.07 -8.22 -47.92
C ASN A 53 -19.96 -6.97 -48.05
N LYS A 54 -21.29 -7.10 -47.85
CA LYS A 54 -22.28 -6.03 -48.00
C LYS A 54 -22.55 -5.24 -46.72
N HIS A 55 -22.64 -5.90 -45.57
CA HIS A 55 -23.20 -5.30 -44.34
C HIS A 55 -22.16 -4.87 -43.31
N ILE A 56 -20.91 -5.34 -43.40
CA ILE A 56 -19.88 -4.99 -42.43
C ILE A 56 -19.31 -3.59 -42.74
N PRO A 57 -19.24 -2.69 -41.74
CA PRO A 57 -18.65 -1.36 -41.89
C PRO A 57 -17.12 -1.46 -41.89
N TRP A 58 -16.56 -1.78 -43.06
CA TRP A 58 -15.12 -1.96 -43.26
C TRP A 58 -14.36 -0.64 -43.12
N ILE A 59 -13.32 -0.63 -42.28
CA ILE A 59 -12.45 0.53 -42.05
C ILE A 59 -11.01 0.15 -42.36
N ARG A 60 -10.22 1.03 -42.96
CA ARG A 60 -8.78 0.84 -43.17
C ARG A 60 -7.97 1.78 -42.26
N PRO A 61 -7.64 1.35 -41.03
CA PRO A 61 -7.00 2.24 -40.06
C PRO A 61 -5.51 2.46 -40.34
N THR A 62 -4.99 3.58 -39.85
CA THR A 62 -3.55 3.86 -39.76
C THR A 62 -3.04 3.41 -38.40
N ILE A 63 -2.09 2.47 -38.36
CA ILE A 63 -1.50 1.92 -37.13
C ILE A 63 -0.08 2.45 -36.90
N ARG A 64 0.38 2.44 -35.65
CA ARG A 64 1.74 2.87 -35.30
C ARG A 64 2.61 1.65 -35.00
N VAL A 65 3.59 1.39 -35.87
CA VAL A 65 4.52 0.26 -35.72
C VAL A 65 5.94 0.82 -35.72
N PHE A 66 6.69 0.54 -34.64
CA PHE A 66 8.04 1.10 -34.39
C PHE A 66 8.11 2.64 -34.51
N GLY A 67 7.10 3.33 -33.97
CA GLY A 67 7.04 4.80 -33.94
C GLY A 67 6.56 5.47 -35.24
N ARG A 68 6.53 4.75 -36.36
CA ARG A 68 6.05 5.23 -37.68
C ARG A 68 4.58 4.88 -37.90
N GLN A 69 3.84 5.76 -38.59
CA GLN A 69 2.45 5.53 -38.98
C GLN A 69 2.39 4.78 -40.32
N TRP A 70 1.60 3.72 -40.38
CA TRP A 70 1.41 2.89 -41.56
C TRP A 70 -0.07 2.63 -41.79
N LEU A 71 -0.55 2.84 -43.02
CA LEU A 71 -1.88 2.41 -43.41
C LEU A 71 -1.93 0.88 -43.41
N GLN A 72 -2.91 0.28 -42.75
CA GLN A 72 -3.03 -1.18 -42.77
C GLN A 72 -3.24 -1.69 -44.20
N PRO A 73 -2.61 -2.80 -44.59
CA PRO A 73 -2.71 -3.36 -45.93
C PRO A 73 -4.05 -4.08 -46.16
N ARG A 74 -5.07 -3.89 -45.32
CA ARG A 74 -6.37 -4.59 -45.38
C ARG A 74 -7.41 -3.80 -44.61
N ASP A 75 -8.69 -4.06 -44.90
CA ASP A 75 -9.78 -3.44 -44.15
C ASP A 75 -10.14 -4.32 -42.95
N THR A 76 -10.55 -3.71 -41.85
CA THR A 76 -10.83 -4.39 -40.59
C THR A 76 -12.15 -3.93 -39.97
N CYS A 77 -12.78 -4.81 -39.20
CA CYS A 77 -13.89 -4.51 -38.29
C CYS A 77 -13.71 -5.33 -37.02
N TYR A 78 -14.17 -4.82 -35.88
CA TYR A 78 -14.04 -5.47 -34.58
C TYR A 78 -15.43 -5.68 -33.97
N VAL A 79 -15.68 -6.88 -33.45
CA VAL A 79 -16.90 -7.22 -32.70
C VAL A 79 -16.46 -7.75 -31.33
N ALA A 80 -17.14 -7.34 -30.27
CA ALA A 80 -16.77 -7.70 -28.91
C ALA A 80 -18.00 -7.76 -28.00
N SER A 81 -17.97 -8.65 -27.00
CA SER A 81 -19.01 -8.70 -25.97
C SER A 81 -19.00 -7.43 -25.10
N PRO A 82 -20.16 -6.98 -24.59
CA PRO A 82 -20.24 -5.83 -23.69
C PRO A 82 -19.34 -5.99 -22.45
N GLY A 83 -18.75 -4.88 -22.00
CA GLY A 83 -17.93 -4.82 -20.77
C GLY A 83 -16.46 -5.20 -20.95
N LEU A 84 -16.03 -5.66 -22.14
CA LEU A 84 -14.62 -5.94 -22.39
C LEU A 84 -13.77 -4.65 -22.34
N PRO A 85 -12.52 -4.71 -21.84
CA PRO A 85 -11.62 -3.55 -21.83
C PRO A 85 -11.43 -3.00 -23.24
N GLU A 86 -11.20 -1.69 -23.36
CA GLU A 86 -10.93 -1.06 -24.66
C GLU A 86 -9.82 -1.81 -25.40
N LEU A 87 -10.17 -2.42 -26.53
CA LEU A 87 -9.23 -3.14 -27.37
C LEU A 87 -8.20 -2.15 -27.91
N VAL A 88 -6.90 -2.45 -27.75
CA VAL A 88 -5.81 -1.63 -28.29
C VAL A 88 -4.84 -2.52 -29.04
N TYR A 89 -4.66 -2.26 -30.34
CA TYR A 89 -3.74 -3.01 -31.19
C TYR A 89 -2.74 -2.06 -31.83
N SER A 90 -1.44 -2.25 -31.56
CA SER A 90 -0.37 -1.41 -32.14
C SER A 90 -0.63 0.11 -32.01
N GLY A 91 -1.12 0.53 -30.84
CA GLY A 91 -1.44 1.93 -30.51
C GLY A 91 -2.74 2.47 -31.13
N TYR A 92 -3.50 1.65 -31.86
CA TYR A 92 -4.81 2.01 -32.41
C TYR A 92 -5.94 1.44 -31.53
N LYS A 93 -6.92 2.28 -31.21
CA LYS A 93 -8.15 1.92 -30.49
C LYS A 93 -9.30 1.77 -31.49
N PRO A 94 -9.64 0.55 -31.96
CA PRO A 94 -10.80 0.35 -32.80
C PRO A 94 -12.12 0.60 -32.06
N HIS A 95 -13.12 1.07 -32.80
CA HIS A 95 -14.52 0.93 -32.39
C HIS A 95 -14.92 -0.55 -32.49
N ALA A 96 -15.45 -1.11 -31.40
CA ALA A 96 -15.94 -2.47 -31.35
C ALA A 96 -17.47 -2.48 -31.36
N TYR A 97 -18.04 -3.19 -32.32
CA TYR A 97 -19.48 -3.43 -32.45
C TYR A 97 -19.94 -4.55 -31.52
N SER A 98 -21.23 -4.56 -31.19
CA SER A 98 -21.87 -5.66 -30.47
C SER A 98 -22.10 -6.84 -31.40
N TRP A 99 -22.15 -8.05 -30.84
CA TRP A 99 -22.58 -9.25 -31.57
C TRP A 99 -24.01 -9.13 -32.09
N ASP A 100 -24.86 -8.39 -31.39
CA ASP A 100 -26.26 -8.17 -31.78
C ASP A 100 -26.39 -7.21 -32.98
N ASP A 101 -25.34 -6.44 -33.30
CA ASP A 101 -25.32 -5.59 -34.51
C ASP A 101 -25.20 -6.44 -35.79
N PHE A 102 -24.69 -7.67 -35.68
CA PHE A 102 -24.47 -8.58 -36.80
C PHE A 102 -24.97 -10.01 -36.48
N PRO A 103 -26.29 -10.26 -36.50
CA PRO A 103 -26.86 -11.55 -36.09
C PRO A 103 -26.25 -12.78 -36.77
N PRO A 104 -25.96 -12.80 -38.11
CA PRO A 104 -25.28 -13.95 -38.72
C PRO A 104 -23.89 -14.22 -38.13
N ILE A 105 -23.16 -13.19 -37.69
CA ILE A 105 -21.86 -13.38 -37.04
C ILE A 105 -22.01 -14.07 -35.68
N LYS A 106 -23.12 -13.82 -34.97
CA LYS A 106 -23.46 -14.51 -33.71
C LYS A 106 -23.75 -16.00 -33.97
N ASP A 107 -24.54 -16.32 -35.00
CA ASP A 107 -24.77 -17.72 -35.39
C ASP A 107 -23.45 -18.43 -35.76
N LEU A 108 -22.52 -17.71 -36.37
CA LEU A 108 -21.19 -18.22 -36.68
C LEU A 108 -20.33 -18.45 -35.43
N LEU A 109 -20.42 -17.57 -34.44
CA LEU A 109 -19.78 -17.76 -33.13
C LEU A 109 -20.29 -19.04 -32.47
N ASP A 110 -21.61 -19.26 -32.47
CA ASP A 110 -22.24 -20.44 -31.89
C ASP A 110 -21.76 -21.74 -32.59
N MET A 111 -21.71 -21.74 -33.94
CA MET A 111 -21.13 -22.88 -34.69
C MET A 111 -19.65 -23.13 -34.35
N VAL A 112 -18.87 -22.08 -34.07
CA VAL A 112 -17.46 -22.23 -33.66
C VAL A 112 -17.37 -22.82 -32.25
N HIS A 113 -18.26 -22.42 -31.33
CA HIS A 113 -18.35 -23.01 -29.99
C HIS A 113 -18.76 -24.49 -30.03
N GLU A 114 -19.68 -24.87 -30.90
CA GLU A 114 -20.08 -26.26 -31.12
C GLU A 114 -18.91 -27.10 -31.66
N ALA A 115 -18.14 -26.58 -32.62
CA ALA A 115 -16.97 -27.27 -33.17
C ALA A 115 -15.77 -27.32 -32.21
N LEU A 116 -15.73 -26.43 -31.21
CA LEU A 116 -14.69 -26.35 -30.19
C LEU A 116 -15.32 -26.32 -28.79
N PRO A 117 -15.83 -27.47 -28.29
CA PRO A 117 -16.45 -27.54 -26.98
C PRO A 117 -15.51 -27.00 -25.89
N GLY A 118 -16.03 -26.11 -25.05
CA GLY A 118 -15.28 -25.45 -23.97
C GLY A 118 -14.56 -24.16 -24.38
N SER A 119 -14.60 -23.77 -25.66
CA SER A 119 -14.11 -22.47 -26.11
C SER A 119 -14.94 -21.32 -25.52
N LYS A 120 -14.30 -20.17 -25.31
CA LYS A 120 -14.89 -19.00 -24.60
C LYS A 120 -14.74 -17.70 -25.38
N PHE A 121 -14.65 -17.76 -26.71
CA PHE A 121 -14.48 -16.57 -27.54
C PHE A 121 -15.52 -15.48 -27.23
N ASN A 122 -15.05 -14.26 -27.02
CA ASN A 122 -15.88 -13.10 -26.71
C ASN A 122 -15.44 -11.84 -27.49
N SER A 123 -14.43 -11.97 -28.37
CA SER A 123 -13.96 -10.93 -29.27
C SER A 123 -13.65 -11.52 -30.64
N LEU A 124 -13.86 -10.71 -31.68
CA LEU A 124 -13.70 -11.07 -33.08
C LEU A 124 -13.04 -9.93 -33.86
N LEU A 125 -12.00 -10.27 -34.62
CA LEU A 125 -11.41 -9.40 -35.63
C LEU A 125 -11.77 -9.92 -37.02
N LEU A 126 -12.42 -9.06 -37.81
CA LEU A 126 -12.69 -9.29 -39.21
C LEU A 126 -11.60 -8.64 -40.06
N ASN A 127 -11.07 -9.36 -41.04
CA ASN A 127 -10.11 -8.85 -42.01
C ASN A 127 -10.63 -9.07 -43.44
N LYS A 128 -10.71 -8.00 -44.24
CA LYS A 128 -11.06 -8.06 -45.66
C LYS A 128 -9.86 -7.71 -46.53
N TYR A 129 -9.51 -8.66 -47.39
CA TYR A 129 -8.43 -8.58 -48.37
C TYR A 129 -9.07 -8.39 -49.74
N LYS A 130 -8.83 -7.23 -50.37
CA LYS A 130 -9.42 -6.88 -51.67
C LYS A 130 -8.66 -7.47 -52.85
N GLY A 131 -7.39 -7.82 -52.67
CA GLY A 131 -6.55 -8.35 -53.74
C GLY A 131 -5.25 -8.98 -53.27
N GLY A 132 -4.30 -9.11 -54.18
CA GLY A 132 -3.03 -9.80 -53.96
C GLY A 132 -2.01 -9.05 -53.10
N ASN A 133 -2.15 -7.73 -52.99
CA ASN A 133 -1.25 -6.88 -52.22
C ASN A 133 -1.59 -6.81 -50.72
N ASP A 134 -2.82 -7.19 -50.37
CA ASP A 134 -3.31 -7.19 -48.99
C ASP A 134 -2.73 -8.40 -48.24
N ASN A 135 -2.18 -8.19 -47.04
CA ASN A 135 -1.40 -9.19 -46.32
C ASN A 135 -1.47 -9.01 -44.79
N VAL A 136 -0.96 -9.99 -44.07
CA VAL A 136 -0.63 -9.88 -42.65
C VAL A 136 0.81 -10.33 -42.46
N GLY A 137 1.65 -9.45 -41.93
CA GLY A 137 3.04 -9.77 -41.62
C GLY A 137 3.18 -10.83 -40.53
N TRP A 138 4.41 -11.27 -40.28
CA TRP A 138 4.71 -12.21 -39.20
C TRP A 138 4.38 -11.62 -37.83
N HIS A 139 3.46 -12.26 -37.11
CA HIS A 139 3.04 -11.88 -35.77
C HIS A 139 2.57 -13.11 -34.97
N ALA A 140 2.27 -12.90 -33.69
CA ALA A 140 1.52 -13.82 -32.85
C ALA A 140 0.41 -13.01 -32.16
N ASP A 141 -0.69 -13.66 -31.83
CA ASP A 141 -1.76 -13.11 -31.00
C ASP A 141 -1.38 -13.29 -29.51
N ASP A 142 -0.27 -12.68 -29.09
CA ASP A 142 0.32 -12.78 -27.75
C ASP A 142 0.05 -11.55 -26.86
N GLU A 143 -1.01 -10.79 -27.16
CA GLU A 143 -1.46 -9.67 -26.34
C GLU A 143 -1.84 -10.13 -24.93
N LYS A 144 -1.41 -9.36 -23.92
CA LYS A 144 -1.61 -9.67 -22.49
C LYS A 144 -3.06 -9.97 -22.12
N LEU A 145 -4.00 -9.35 -22.82
CA LEU A 145 -5.44 -9.49 -22.56
C LEU A 145 -6.03 -10.85 -22.99
N TYR A 146 -5.30 -11.66 -23.76
CA TYR A 146 -5.76 -13.01 -24.15
C TYR A 146 -5.30 -14.13 -23.21
N GLY A 147 -4.47 -13.81 -22.20
CA GLY A 147 -3.93 -14.79 -21.26
C GLY A 147 -2.68 -15.54 -21.77
N PRO A 148 -2.15 -16.49 -21.00
CA PRO A 148 -0.83 -17.09 -21.24
C PRO A 148 -0.81 -18.16 -22.35
N THR A 149 -1.95 -18.78 -22.66
CA THR A 149 -2.10 -19.82 -23.70
C THR A 149 -3.38 -19.57 -24.49
N PRO A 150 -3.45 -18.47 -25.25
CA PRO A 150 -4.68 -18.08 -25.92
C PRO A 150 -5.02 -19.06 -27.05
N GLU A 151 -6.27 -19.51 -27.05
CA GLU A 151 -6.85 -20.24 -28.18
C GLU A 151 -7.34 -19.22 -29.21
N ILE A 152 -6.96 -19.42 -30.49
CA ILE A 152 -7.31 -18.53 -31.59
C ILE A 152 -7.97 -19.35 -32.69
N ALA A 153 -9.22 -19.03 -33.04
CA ALA A 153 -9.96 -19.69 -34.11
C ALA A 153 -10.17 -18.74 -35.29
N SER A 154 -9.95 -19.23 -36.52
CA SER A 154 -9.98 -18.42 -37.73
C SER A 154 -10.84 -19.06 -38.80
N VAL A 155 -11.96 -18.43 -39.16
CA VAL A 155 -12.85 -18.87 -40.24
C VAL A 155 -12.60 -18.04 -41.50
N SER A 156 -12.45 -18.71 -42.65
CA SER A 156 -12.09 -18.08 -43.93
C SER A 156 -13.18 -18.19 -44.99
N PHE A 157 -13.46 -17.08 -45.68
CA PHE A 157 -14.41 -17.02 -46.80
C PHE A 157 -13.82 -16.34 -48.04
N GLY A 158 -14.32 -16.70 -49.23
CA GLY A 158 -13.89 -16.15 -50.51
C GLY A 158 -12.61 -16.81 -51.06
N CYS A 159 -11.77 -15.99 -51.68
CA CYS A 159 -10.58 -16.45 -52.39
C CYS A 159 -9.56 -17.13 -51.46
N GLU A 160 -9.00 -18.27 -51.89
CA GLU A 160 -8.02 -19.02 -51.11
C GLU A 160 -6.72 -18.21 -50.88
N ARG A 161 -6.17 -18.33 -49.68
CA ARG A 161 -4.86 -17.77 -49.31
C ARG A 161 -4.06 -18.78 -48.51
N GLU A 162 -2.75 -18.69 -48.67
CA GLU A 162 -1.81 -19.45 -47.86
C GLU A 162 -1.70 -18.81 -46.47
N PHE A 163 -1.71 -19.63 -45.43
CA PHE A 163 -1.42 -19.27 -44.06
C PHE A 163 -0.13 -19.97 -43.66
N LEU A 164 0.87 -19.17 -43.34
CA LEU A 164 2.20 -19.67 -43.02
C LEU A 164 2.42 -19.59 -41.51
N LEU A 165 3.02 -20.62 -40.95
CA LEU A 165 3.41 -20.71 -39.55
C LEU A 165 4.89 -21.07 -39.48
N LYS A 166 5.69 -20.33 -38.71
CA LYS A 166 7.12 -20.61 -38.51
C LYS A 166 7.50 -20.47 -37.05
N LYS A 167 8.50 -21.23 -36.61
CA LYS A 167 8.95 -21.17 -35.22
C LYS A 167 9.59 -19.81 -34.91
N ARG A 168 9.31 -19.27 -33.72
CA ARG A 168 9.87 -18.00 -33.25
C ARG A 168 11.37 -18.21 -32.95
N PRO A 169 12.27 -17.28 -33.33
CA PRO A 169 13.68 -17.41 -32.98
C PRO A 169 13.86 -17.39 -31.45
N MET A 170 14.48 -18.41 -30.87
CA MET A 170 14.86 -18.36 -29.45
C MET A 170 15.92 -17.27 -29.26
N LYS A 171 15.70 -16.36 -28.30
CA LYS A 171 16.79 -15.53 -27.76
C LYS A 171 17.63 -16.44 -26.87
N SER A 172 18.81 -16.85 -27.33
CA SER A 172 19.77 -17.57 -26.49
C SER A 172 20.24 -16.65 -25.36
N SER A 173 19.70 -16.87 -24.16
CA SER A 173 20.41 -16.59 -22.92
C SER A 173 21.73 -17.35 -22.93
N GLN A 174 22.83 -16.62 -22.68
CA GLN A 174 24.19 -17.10 -22.45
C GLN A 174 24.28 -18.59 -22.08
N GLU A 175 24.68 -19.43 -23.05
CA GLU A 175 25.30 -20.70 -22.72
C GLU A 175 26.62 -20.39 -22.00
N ARG A 176 26.70 -20.82 -20.74
CA ARG A 176 27.98 -20.96 -20.03
C ARG A 176 28.84 -21.92 -20.85
N ARG A 177 29.91 -21.40 -21.44
CA ARG A 177 30.98 -22.22 -21.99
C ARG A 177 31.68 -22.92 -20.82
N LEU A 178 31.57 -24.24 -20.79
CA LEU A 178 32.61 -25.12 -20.28
C LEU A 178 33.55 -25.44 -21.45
N ASP A 179 34.81 -25.64 -21.11
CA ASP A 179 36.01 -25.50 -21.93
C ASP A 179 36.20 -26.47 -23.13
N ASP A 180 37.15 -26.06 -23.96
CA ASP A 180 38.09 -26.81 -24.82
C ASP A 180 37.78 -27.21 -26.29
N GLU A 181 38.64 -26.65 -27.17
CA GLU A 181 39.18 -27.19 -28.44
C GLU A 181 38.48 -26.96 -29.81
N PRO A 182 39.25 -26.98 -30.95
CA PRO A 182 39.35 -25.82 -31.82
C PRO A 182 38.58 -25.87 -33.15
N THR A 183 38.50 -24.70 -33.77
CA THR A 183 37.86 -24.38 -35.05
C THR A 183 38.34 -25.24 -36.23
N SER A 184 37.50 -26.16 -36.70
CA SER A 184 37.50 -26.53 -38.12
C SER A 184 36.10 -26.93 -38.62
N LYS A 185 35.75 -26.40 -39.81
CA LYS A 185 34.60 -26.75 -40.67
C LYS A 185 33.18 -26.41 -40.16
N ARG A 186 32.82 -25.13 -40.24
CA ARG A 186 31.41 -24.69 -40.30
C ARG A 186 30.78 -25.15 -41.62
N LEU A 187 30.17 -26.33 -41.61
CA LEU A 187 29.24 -26.78 -42.66
C LEU A 187 27.95 -25.94 -42.57
N LYS A 188 27.58 -25.30 -43.69
CA LYS A 188 26.26 -24.66 -43.87
C LYS A 188 25.16 -25.73 -43.74
N LYS A 189 24.47 -25.78 -42.60
CA LYS A 189 23.20 -26.53 -42.47
C LYS A 189 22.03 -25.58 -42.78
N SER A 190 21.25 -25.94 -43.78
CA SER A 190 20.06 -25.24 -44.24
C SER A 190 18.94 -25.28 -43.18
N SER A 191 18.29 -24.15 -42.92
CA SER A 191 17.28 -23.97 -41.88
C SER A 191 15.85 -24.31 -42.33
N HIS A 192 15.64 -25.43 -43.01
CA HIS A 192 14.35 -25.74 -43.66
C HIS A 192 13.35 -26.53 -42.80
N PHE A 193 13.60 -26.78 -41.51
CA PHE A 193 12.79 -27.72 -40.73
C PHE A 193 11.66 -27.16 -39.85
N ASP A 194 11.42 -25.84 -39.80
CA ASP A 194 10.46 -25.25 -38.84
C ASP A 194 9.43 -24.30 -39.49
N GLN A 195 8.79 -24.73 -40.59
CA GLN A 195 7.70 -23.98 -41.23
C GLN A 195 6.55 -24.89 -41.70
N HIS A 196 5.30 -24.52 -41.37
CA HIS A 196 4.06 -25.15 -41.83
C HIS A 196 3.27 -24.19 -42.73
N SER A 197 2.50 -24.74 -43.66
CA SER A 197 1.64 -23.99 -44.58
C SER A 197 0.27 -24.63 -44.68
N PHE A 198 -0.77 -23.80 -44.67
CA PHE A 198 -2.17 -24.20 -44.78
C PHE A 198 -2.87 -23.37 -45.85
N ILE A 199 -3.61 -24.02 -46.76
CA ILE A 199 -4.43 -23.30 -47.75
C ILE A 199 -5.79 -23.02 -47.11
N LEU A 200 -6.05 -21.77 -46.76
CA LEU A 200 -7.31 -21.34 -46.17
C LEU A 200 -8.41 -21.30 -47.23
N LYS A 201 -9.16 -22.40 -47.34
CA LYS A 201 -10.29 -22.56 -48.26
C LYS A 201 -11.54 -21.81 -47.80
N HIS A 202 -12.46 -21.60 -48.74
CA HIS A 202 -13.79 -21.07 -48.47
C HIS A 202 -14.55 -21.98 -47.50
N GLY A 203 -15.02 -21.43 -46.39
CA GLY A 203 -15.72 -22.18 -45.34
C GLY A 203 -14.80 -23.00 -44.43
N SER A 204 -13.48 -22.76 -44.42
CA SER A 204 -12.54 -23.49 -43.56
C SER A 204 -12.34 -22.83 -42.20
N LEU A 205 -12.03 -23.65 -41.19
CA LEU A 205 -11.68 -23.24 -39.82
C LEU A 205 -10.24 -23.68 -39.50
N LEU A 206 -9.41 -22.76 -39.04
CA LEU A 206 -8.07 -23.04 -38.49
C LEU A 206 -8.02 -22.58 -37.05
N VAL A 207 -7.53 -23.44 -36.15
CA VAL A 207 -7.46 -23.18 -34.71
C VAL A 207 -6.03 -23.38 -34.24
N MET A 208 -5.47 -22.38 -33.55
CA MET A 208 -4.17 -22.45 -32.88
C MET A 208 -4.41 -22.60 -31.37
N LYS A 209 -3.90 -23.67 -30.76
CA LYS A 209 -4.09 -23.99 -29.34
C LYS A 209 -2.78 -24.04 -28.54
N GLY A 210 -2.90 -24.09 -27.22
CA GLY A 210 -1.80 -24.33 -26.30
C GLY A 210 -0.75 -23.22 -26.35
N TYR A 211 0.52 -23.58 -26.54
CA TYR A 211 1.62 -22.62 -26.57
C TYR A 211 1.92 -22.03 -27.95
N THR A 212 1.03 -22.21 -28.93
CA THR A 212 1.27 -21.80 -30.32
C THR A 212 1.58 -20.30 -30.45
N GLN A 213 0.86 -19.41 -29.76
CA GLN A 213 1.16 -17.97 -29.82
C GLN A 213 2.45 -17.56 -29.09
N ARG A 214 2.97 -18.41 -28.18
CA ARG A 214 4.26 -18.18 -27.52
C ARG A 214 5.42 -18.55 -28.44
N ASP A 215 5.32 -19.73 -29.06
CA ASP A 215 6.46 -20.41 -29.70
C ASP A 215 6.48 -20.24 -31.23
N TRP A 216 5.37 -19.85 -31.85
CA TRP A 216 5.22 -19.76 -33.30
C TRP A 216 4.73 -18.38 -33.75
N LEU A 217 5.19 -17.95 -34.93
CA LEU A 217 4.72 -16.76 -35.62
C LEU A 217 3.94 -17.18 -36.85
N HIS A 218 2.86 -16.46 -37.16
CA HIS A 218 2.04 -16.71 -38.33
C HIS A 218 1.91 -15.49 -39.25
N SER A 219 1.62 -15.74 -40.53
CA SER A 219 1.43 -14.69 -41.53
C SER A 219 0.51 -15.14 -42.68
N VAL A 220 -0.05 -14.15 -43.37
CA VAL A 220 -0.75 -14.34 -44.66
C VAL A 220 0.00 -13.50 -45.69
N PRO A 221 0.83 -14.11 -46.56
CA PRO A 221 1.71 -13.37 -47.47
C PRO A 221 0.93 -12.70 -48.62
N LYS A 222 1.59 -11.74 -49.29
CA LYS A 222 1.12 -11.18 -50.56
C LYS A 222 1.11 -12.26 -51.64
N ARG A 223 0.14 -12.21 -52.55
CA ARG A 223 0.00 -13.17 -53.66
C ARG A 223 -0.31 -12.45 -54.96
N ALA A 224 0.65 -12.43 -55.89
CA ALA A 224 0.53 -11.68 -57.15
C ALA A 224 -0.72 -12.02 -58.00
N LYS A 225 -1.22 -13.26 -57.94
CA LYS A 225 -2.36 -13.76 -58.77
C LYS A 225 -3.71 -13.82 -58.04
N ALA A 226 -3.89 -13.04 -56.97
CA ALA A 226 -5.07 -13.18 -56.13
C ALA A 226 -6.02 -11.98 -56.28
N GLU A 227 -6.83 -12.01 -57.33
CA GLU A 227 -7.66 -10.88 -57.76
C GLU A 227 -9.03 -10.81 -57.09
N ALA A 228 -9.43 -11.87 -56.37
CA ALA A 228 -10.73 -11.94 -55.70
C ALA A 228 -10.63 -11.69 -54.19
N THR A 229 -11.72 -11.15 -53.63
CA THR A 229 -11.86 -10.80 -52.21
C THR A 229 -11.79 -12.04 -51.32
N ARG A 230 -11.11 -11.89 -50.17
CA ARG A 230 -11.13 -12.85 -49.06
C ARG A 230 -11.55 -12.12 -47.79
N ILE A 231 -12.35 -12.79 -46.96
CA ILE A 231 -12.74 -12.31 -45.64
C ILE A 231 -12.33 -13.36 -44.59
N ASN A 232 -11.71 -12.92 -43.50
CA ASN A 232 -11.28 -13.78 -42.40
C ASN A 232 -11.82 -13.28 -41.07
N LEU A 233 -12.37 -14.19 -40.28
CA LEU A 233 -12.93 -13.94 -38.96
C LEU A 233 -12.07 -14.63 -37.92
N THR A 234 -11.38 -13.86 -37.09
CA THR A 234 -10.47 -14.35 -36.04
C THR A 234 -11.08 -14.16 -34.66
N PHE A 235 -11.56 -15.26 -34.08
CA PHE A 235 -12.18 -15.35 -32.75
C PHE A 235 -11.12 -15.50 -31.66
N ARG A 236 -11.30 -14.74 -30.57
CA ARG A 236 -10.40 -14.68 -29.42
C ARG A 236 -11.18 -14.57 -28.11
N HIS A 237 -10.59 -15.06 -27.02
CA HIS A 237 -11.12 -14.86 -25.67
C HIS A 237 -10.29 -13.80 -24.96
N VAL A 238 -10.90 -12.65 -24.73
CA VAL A 238 -10.39 -11.58 -23.87
C VAL A 238 -10.68 -11.97 -22.43
N VAL A 239 -9.62 -12.17 -21.66
CA VAL A 239 -9.68 -12.57 -20.27
C VAL A 239 -10.03 -11.34 -19.43
N PHE A 240 -11.31 -11.23 -19.02
CA PHE A 240 -11.84 -10.19 -18.13
C PHE A 240 -11.04 -10.08 -16.81
N PHE A 241 -10.38 -11.17 -16.45
CA PHE A 241 -9.64 -11.37 -15.23
C PHE A 241 -8.45 -10.41 -15.06
N LEU A 242 -7.86 -9.83 -16.11
CA LEU A 242 -6.66 -9.01 -15.90
C LEU A 242 -6.93 -7.60 -15.38
N LEU A 243 -8.14 -7.05 -15.45
CA LEU A 243 -8.45 -5.75 -14.83
C LEU A 243 -9.13 -5.89 -13.48
N LEU A 244 -9.92 -6.95 -13.26
CA LEU A 244 -10.46 -7.22 -11.93
C LEU A 244 -9.45 -7.89 -11.03
N VAL A 245 -8.52 -8.72 -11.55
CA VAL A 245 -7.40 -9.26 -10.75
C VAL A 245 -6.17 -8.36 -10.83
N ILE A 246 -6.05 -7.35 -11.70
CA ILE A 246 -5.10 -6.24 -11.43
C ILE A 246 -5.75 -5.16 -10.59
N ALA A 247 -7.06 -4.95 -10.56
CA ALA A 247 -7.69 -4.07 -9.57
C ALA A 247 -7.83 -4.76 -8.21
N GLU A 248 -8.06 -6.07 -8.16
CA GLU A 248 -8.01 -6.90 -6.96
C GLU A 248 -6.59 -7.34 -6.64
N LEU A 249 -5.61 -7.48 -7.54
CA LEU A 249 -4.19 -7.61 -7.17
C LEU A 249 -3.56 -6.25 -6.92
N LEU A 250 -3.95 -5.15 -7.54
CA LEU A 250 -3.51 -3.82 -7.09
C LEU A 250 -4.23 -3.46 -5.81
N CYS A 251 -5.48 -3.87 -5.59
CA CYS A 251 -6.11 -3.82 -4.28
C CYS A 251 -5.57 -4.89 -3.34
N PHE A 252 -5.08 -6.06 -3.73
CA PHE A 252 -4.49 -7.06 -2.82
C PHE A 252 -3.00 -6.74 -2.58
N PHE A 253 -2.32 -6.05 -3.49
CA PHE A 253 -0.98 -5.50 -3.28
C PHE A 253 -1.04 -4.15 -2.55
N HIS A 254 -2.10 -3.34 -2.68
CA HIS A 254 -2.34 -2.18 -1.78
C HIS A 254 -2.92 -2.61 -0.42
N VAL A 255 -3.92 -3.49 -0.37
CA VAL A 255 -4.55 -3.94 0.88
C VAL A 255 -3.67 -4.96 1.63
N GLY A 256 -2.80 -5.70 0.94
CA GLY A 256 -1.85 -6.63 1.55
C GLY A 256 -0.63 -5.97 2.19
N THR A 257 -0.39 -4.67 1.94
CA THR A 257 0.70 -3.89 2.57
C THR A 257 0.20 -2.77 3.46
N ASP A 258 -1.11 -2.49 3.47
CA ASP A 258 -1.72 -1.52 4.35
C ASP A 258 -1.52 -1.93 5.82
N VAL A 259 -1.01 -0.99 6.62
CA VAL A 259 -0.91 -1.14 8.07
C VAL A 259 -2.07 -0.37 8.70
N CYS A 260 -3.00 -1.13 9.26
CA CYS A 260 -4.20 -0.62 9.90
C CYS A 260 -4.00 -0.50 11.42
N ILE A 261 -4.58 0.54 12.01
CA ILE A 261 -4.74 0.68 13.46
C ILE A 261 -6.16 0.23 13.79
N VAL A 262 -6.30 -0.79 14.64
CA VAL A 262 -7.59 -1.39 15.01
C VAL A 262 -7.97 -1.17 16.48
N GLY A 263 -7.01 -0.75 17.31
CA GLY A 263 -7.26 -0.37 18.70
C GLY A 263 -6.22 0.58 19.23
N VAL A 264 -6.63 1.43 20.17
CA VAL A 264 -5.74 2.36 20.88
C VAL A 264 -6.19 2.54 22.32
N ALA A 265 -5.23 2.82 23.19
CA ALA A 265 -5.47 3.24 24.56
C ALA A 265 -4.27 3.98 25.12
N ARG A 266 -4.50 4.87 26.08
CA ARG A 266 -3.46 5.46 26.92
C ARG A 266 -3.91 5.51 28.38
N THR A 267 -2.97 5.46 29.31
CA THR A 267 -3.24 5.84 30.69
C THR A 267 -3.48 7.36 30.76
N PRO A 268 -3.99 7.90 31.87
CA PRO A 268 -3.79 9.29 32.20
C PRO A 268 -2.29 9.56 32.32
N MET A 269 -1.91 10.82 32.16
CA MET A 269 -0.55 11.28 32.39
C MET A 269 -0.45 11.77 33.84
N GLY A 270 0.25 10.99 34.67
CA GLY A 270 0.52 11.35 36.06
C GLY A 270 1.68 12.33 36.12
N GLY A 271 1.60 13.35 36.98
CA GLY A 271 2.73 14.25 37.22
C GLY A 271 3.85 13.55 37.98
N PHE A 272 5.06 14.12 37.95
CA PHE A 272 6.20 13.63 38.72
C PHE A 272 5.88 13.51 40.21
N LEU A 273 6.11 12.31 40.78
CA LEU A 273 5.73 11.93 42.14
C LEU A 273 4.23 12.15 42.43
N GLY A 274 3.41 12.05 41.38
CA GLY A 274 1.98 12.34 41.38
C GLY A 274 1.11 11.10 41.37
N SER A 275 -0.03 11.19 40.69
CA SER A 275 -1.13 10.21 40.78
C SER A 275 -0.76 8.78 40.38
N LEU A 276 0.21 8.60 39.48
CA LEU A 276 0.64 7.31 38.95
C LEU A 276 2.01 6.84 39.47
N SER A 277 2.63 7.57 40.40
CA SER A 277 3.99 7.30 40.88
C SER A 277 4.17 5.94 41.56
N SER A 278 3.09 5.32 42.06
CA SER A 278 3.12 3.98 42.65
C SER A 278 3.24 2.85 41.62
N PHE A 279 3.13 3.14 40.33
CA PHE A 279 3.20 2.16 39.25
C PHE A 279 4.57 2.17 38.57
N THR A 280 5.10 0.98 38.30
CA THR A 280 6.25 0.84 37.39
C THR A 280 5.84 1.18 35.96
N ALA A 281 6.82 1.57 35.13
CA ALA A 281 6.59 1.80 33.70
C ALA A 281 5.96 0.57 33.03
N THR A 282 6.44 -0.63 33.37
CA THR A 282 5.95 -1.90 32.83
C THR A 282 4.49 -2.18 33.18
N LYS A 283 4.04 -1.83 34.38
CA LYS A 283 2.64 -1.99 34.78
C LYS A 283 1.73 -0.98 34.06
N LEU A 284 2.16 0.26 33.88
CA LEU A 284 1.44 1.25 33.06
C LEU A 284 1.33 0.75 31.61
N GLY A 285 2.42 0.21 31.05
CA GLY A 285 2.44 -0.43 29.75
C GLY A 285 1.43 -1.57 29.63
N SER A 286 1.38 -2.47 30.62
CA SER A 286 0.39 -3.55 30.64
C SER A 286 -1.05 -3.05 30.58
N ILE A 287 -1.39 -2.01 31.35
CA ILE A 287 -2.75 -1.44 31.38
C ILE A 287 -3.12 -0.89 30.00
N ALA A 288 -2.21 -0.11 29.37
CA ALA A 288 -2.45 0.46 28.06
C ALA A 288 -2.62 -0.63 26.98
N ILE A 289 -1.75 -1.65 26.96
CA ILE A 289 -1.82 -2.75 25.99
C ILE A 289 -3.12 -3.55 26.16
N GLN A 290 -3.45 -3.93 27.39
CA GLN A 290 -4.65 -4.71 27.69
C GLN A 290 -5.90 -3.99 27.20
N CYS A 291 -6.04 -2.69 27.51
CA CYS A 291 -7.21 -1.93 27.11
C CYS A 291 -7.25 -1.69 25.58
N ALA A 292 -6.10 -1.48 24.93
CA ALA A 292 -6.05 -1.34 23.47
C ALA A 292 -6.52 -2.62 22.76
N LEU A 293 -6.12 -3.80 23.25
CA LEU A 293 -6.59 -5.11 22.74
C LEU A 293 -8.08 -5.32 23.00
N GLN A 294 -8.57 -4.99 24.21
CA GLN A 294 -9.99 -5.07 24.55
C GLN A 294 -10.84 -4.16 23.66
N ARG A 295 -10.43 -2.90 23.45
CA ARG A 295 -11.11 -1.95 22.56
C ARG A 295 -11.07 -2.37 21.09
N ALA A 296 -10.02 -3.08 20.68
CA ALA A 296 -9.92 -3.69 19.35
C ALA A 296 -10.76 -4.97 19.19
N ASN A 297 -11.28 -5.53 20.29
CA ASN A 297 -11.87 -6.86 20.34
C ASN A 297 -10.93 -7.95 19.79
N ILE A 298 -9.66 -7.90 20.20
CA ILE A 298 -8.61 -8.85 19.78
C ILE A 298 -8.21 -9.75 20.94
N ASP A 299 -8.23 -11.06 20.70
CA ASP A 299 -7.64 -12.03 21.61
C ASP A 299 -6.11 -11.79 21.70
N PRO A 300 -5.54 -11.61 22.90
CA PRO A 300 -4.10 -11.49 23.09
C PRO A 300 -3.28 -12.60 22.42
N SER A 301 -3.84 -13.80 22.21
CA SER A 301 -3.17 -14.91 21.54
C SER A 301 -2.92 -14.69 20.05
N LEU A 302 -3.57 -13.71 19.44
CA LEU A 302 -3.36 -13.36 18.03
C LEU A 302 -2.15 -12.44 17.83
N VAL A 303 -1.65 -11.79 18.89
CA VAL A 303 -0.48 -10.92 18.81
C VAL A 303 0.77 -11.74 18.51
N GLN A 304 1.55 -11.34 17.52
CA GLN A 304 2.77 -12.04 17.10
C GLN A 304 4.04 -11.37 17.61
N GLU A 305 4.00 -10.04 17.78
CA GLU A 305 5.14 -9.27 18.27
C GLU A 305 4.69 -7.99 19.02
N VAL A 306 5.56 -7.51 19.92
CA VAL A 306 5.38 -6.27 20.67
C VAL A 306 6.63 -5.40 20.54
N PHE A 307 6.48 -4.18 20.04
CA PHE A 307 7.50 -3.13 20.11
C PHE A 307 7.04 -2.06 21.08
N PHE A 308 7.80 -1.81 22.16
CA PHE A 308 7.36 -0.84 23.17
C PHE A 308 8.49 0.10 23.59
N GLY A 309 8.25 1.40 23.45
CA GLY A 309 9.18 2.46 23.80
C GLY A 309 9.39 2.58 25.31
N ASN A 310 10.63 2.67 25.76
CA ASN A 310 10.98 3.00 27.15
C ASN A 310 12.41 3.56 27.19
N VAL A 311 12.60 4.70 27.85
CA VAL A 311 13.92 5.38 27.92
C VAL A 311 14.61 5.06 29.23
N LEU A 312 13.96 5.34 30.36
CA LEU A 312 14.53 5.20 31.70
C LEU A 312 14.35 3.76 32.19
N SER A 313 15.13 2.86 31.59
CA SER A 313 14.99 1.42 31.77
C SER A 313 15.72 0.84 32.99
N ALA A 314 16.56 1.63 33.65
CA ALA A 314 17.27 1.20 34.84
C ALA A 314 16.30 0.80 35.97
N ASN A 315 16.62 -0.30 36.66
CA ASN A 315 15.81 -0.89 37.73
C ASN A 315 14.42 -1.44 37.31
N LEU A 316 14.04 -1.38 36.03
CA LEU A 316 12.82 -2.07 35.56
C LEU A 316 12.98 -3.59 35.48
N GLY A 317 14.21 -4.10 35.48
CA GLY A 317 14.52 -5.51 35.26
C GLY A 317 14.65 -5.85 33.77
N GLN A 318 14.73 -7.15 33.46
CA GLN A 318 14.98 -7.63 32.10
C GLN A 318 13.78 -7.37 31.17
N ALA A 319 14.07 -6.97 29.94
CA ALA A 319 13.12 -6.83 28.84
C ALA A 319 11.80 -6.11 29.21
N PRO A 320 11.81 -4.79 29.48
CA PRO A 320 10.60 -4.06 29.88
C PRO A 320 9.37 -4.29 28.99
N ALA A 321 9.50 -4.26 27.65
CA ALA A 321 8.38 -4.52 26.73
C ALA A 321 7.76 -5.91 26.94
N ARG A 322 8.58 -6.92 27.26
CA ARG A 322 8.13 -8.27 27.58
C ARG A 322 7.33 -8.32 28.88
N GLN A 323 7.77 -7.61 29.91
CA GLN A 323 7.02 -7.50 31.17
C GLN A 323 5.65 -6.85 30.93
N ALA A 324 5.61 -5.77 30.14
CA ALA A 324 4.37 -5.10 29.79
C ALA A 324 3.40 -6.03 29.03
N ALA A 325 3.91 -6.76 28.03
CA ALA A 325 3.14 -7.71 27.24
C ALA A 325 2.56 -8.85 28.08
N LEU A 326 3.39 -9.52 28.88
CA LEU A 326 2.94 -10.61 29.77
C LEU A 326 1.91 -10.10 30.79
N GLY A 327 2.15 -8.93 31.38
CA GLY A 327 1.22 -8.31 32.33
C GLY A 327 -0.11 -7.87 31.70
N ALA A 328 -0.18 -7.75 30.37
CA ALA A 328 -1.41 -7.49 29.61
C ALA A 328 -2.14 -8.77 29.18
N GLY A 329 -1.62 -9.96 29.50
CA GLY A 329 -2.19 -11.25 29.12
C GLY A 329 -1.75 -11.77 27.76
N ILE A 330 -0.74 -11.16 27.12
CA ILE A 330 -0.16 -11.68 25.87
C ILE A 330 0.63 -12.97 26.18
N PRO A 331 0.48 -14.06 25.39
CA PRO A 331 1.16 -15.32 25.67
C PRO A 331 2.69 -15.23 25.68
N ASN A 332 3.30 -16.17 26.40
CA ASN A 332 4.76 -16.23 26.51
C ASN A 332 5.48 -16.66 25.20
N SER A 333 4.77 -17.07 24.16
CA SER A 333 5.32 -17.33 22.83
C SER A 333 5.63 -16.06 22.04
N VAL A 334 5.07 -14.91 22.42
CA VAL A 334 5.11 -13.67 21.63
C VAL A 334 6.44 -12.92 21.76
N ILE A 335 7.01 -12.48 20.64
CA ILE A 335 8.28 -11.75 20.63
C ILE A 335 8.09 -10.33 21.17
N CYS A 336 9.04 -9.82 21.95
CA CYS A 336 8.94 -8.48 22.54
C CYS A 336 10.29 -7.74 22.49
N THR A 337 10.26 -6.50 22.02
CA THR A 337 11.44 -5.66 21.89
C THR A 337 11.20 -4.28 22.54
N THR A 338 12.05 -3.92 23.49
CA THR A 338 12.07 -2.57 24.07
C THR A 338 12.84 -1.62 23.15
N ILE A 339 12.26 -0.46 22.83
CA ILE A 339 12.86 0.52 21.93
C ILE A 339 13.26 1.77 22.73
N ASN A 340 14.49 2.24 22.53
CA ASN A 340 14.94 3.53 23.04
C ASN A 340 15.43 4.41 21.88
N LYS A 341 14.63 5.44 21.55
CA LYS A 341 14.98 6.59 20.71
C LYS A 341 14.65 7.88 21.47
N VAL A 342 14.95 7.90 22.77
CA VAL A 342 14.59 8.94 23.74
C VAL A 342 13.09 9.30 23.61
N CYS A 343 12.71 10.57 23.49
CA CYS A 343 11.32 11.01 23.39
C CYS A 343 10.54 10.36 22.22
N ALA A 344 11.24 9.98 21.14
CA ALA A 344 10.63 9.39 19.94
C ALA A 344 10.41 7.88 20.04
N SER A 345 10.75 7.24 21.18
CA SER A 345 10.72 5.78 21.34
C SER A 345 9.38 5.15 20.97
N GLY A 346 8.27 5.67 21.50
CA GLY A 346 6.94 5.12 21.21
C GLY A 346 6.51 5.29 19.75
N MET A 347 6.95 6.36 19.08
CA MET A 347 6.70 6.53 17.66
C MET A 347 7.57 5.59 16.83
N LYS A 348 8.86 5.46 17.17
CA LYS A 348 9.77 4.54 16.47
C LYS A 348 9.33 3.09 16.62
N ALA A 349 8.83 2.70 17.80
CA ALA A 349 8.22 1.40 18.02
C ALA A 349 7.02 1.16 17.08
N THR A 350 6.17 2.17 16.87
CA THR A 350 5.06 2.13 15.91
C THR A 350 5.54 1.96 14.47
N MET A 351 6.63 2.64 14.08
CA MET A 351 7.24 2.47 12.76
C MET A 351 7.81 1.07 12.55
N LEU A 352 8.53 0.52 13.53
CA LEU A 352 9.10 -0.83 13.44
C LEU A 352 7.98 -1.88 13.35
N ALA A 353 6.93 -1.74 14.15
CA ALA A 353 5.75 -2.61 14.06
C ALA A 353 5.11 -2.55 12.65
N ALA A 354 4.92 -1.34 12.11
CA ALA A 354 4.41 -1.16 10.75
C ALA A 354 5.33 -1.83 9.71
N GLN A 355 6.64 -1.70 9.84
CA GLN A 355 7.62 -2.35 8.95
C GLN A 355 7.51 -3.87 8.97
N THR A 356 7.37 -4.49 10.16
CA THR A 356 7.21 -5.95 10.22
C THR A 356 5.95 -6.44 9.51
N ILE A 357 4.86 -5.66 9.57
CA ILE A 357 3.62 -5.95 8.85
C ILE A 357 3.79 -5.76 7.34
N GLN A 358 4.39 -4.64 6.93
CA GLN A 358 4.65 -4.33 5.51
C GLN A 358 5.57 -5.36 4.84
N LEU A 359 6.50 -5.94 5.59
CA LEU A 359 7.39 -7.00 5.12
C LEU A 359 6.74 -8.39 5.11
N GLY A 360 5.48 -8.51 5.56
CA GLY A 360 4.77 -9.79 5.65
C GLY A 360 5.30 -10.73 6.74
N ILE A 361 6.06 -10.20 7.71
CA ILE A 361 6.62 -10.98 8.83
C ILE A 361 5.53 -11.24 9.88
N ASN A 362 4.72 -10.23 10.18
CA ASN A 362 3.63 -10.30 11.17
C ASN A 362 2.32 -9.77 10.57
N ASP A 363 1.19 -10.26 11.07
CA ASP A 363 -0.15 -9.74 10.78
C ASP A 363 -0.68 -8.87 11.92
N VAL A 364 -0.37 -9.18 13.18
CA VAL A 364 -0.88 -8.50 14.37
C VAL A 364 0.26 -8.14 15.31
N VAL A 365 0.48 -6.84 15.51
CA VAL A 365 1.59 -6.31 16.30
C VAL A 365 1.09 -5.24 17.25
N VAL A 366 1.49 -5.32 18.51
CA VAL A 366 1.23 -4.24 19.47
C VAL A 366 2.43 -3.29 19.46
N ALA A 367 2.15 -2.00 19.32
CA ALA A 367 3.15 -0.95 19.38
C ALA A 367 2.78 0.11 20.42
N GLY A 368 3.76 0.86 20.91
CA GLY A 368 3.48 1.97 21.81
C GLY A 368 4.68 2.36 22.64
N GLY A 369 4.43 2.90 23.82
CA GLY A 369 5.49 3.18 24.78
C GLY A 369 4.98 3.43 26.20
N MET A 370 5.91 3.38 27.14
CA MET A 370 5.69 3.58 28.57
C MET A 370 6.88 4.29 29.19
N GLU A 371 6.61 5.10 30.20
CA GLU A 371 7.63 5.68 31.05
C GLU A 371 7.10 5.82 32.47
N SER A 372 7.97 5.61 33.45
CA SER A 372 7.74 6.08 34.81
C SER A 372 8.98 6.86 35.25
N MET A 373 8.92 8.16 35.06
CA MET A 373 10.00 9.07 35.44
C MET A 373 10.06 9.22 36.97
N SER A 374 8.94 9.07 37.68
CA SER A 374 8.89 9.04 39.14
C SER A 374 9.72 7.93 39.76
N ASN A 375 9.83 6.79 39.07
CA ASN A 375 10.54 5.60 39.55
C ASN A 375 11.95 5.47 38.96
N ALA A 376 12.44 6.47 38.22
CA ALA A 376 13.80 6.47 37.72
C ALA A 376 14.79 6.51 38.89
N PRO A 377 15.68 5.50 39.04
CA PRO A 377 16.57 5.42 40.19
C PRO A 377 17.73 6.41 40.06
N LYS A 378 18.44 6.60 41.16
CA LYS A 378 19.78 7.20 41.15
C LYS A 378 20.84 6.11 40.93
N TYR A 379 22.00 6.48 40.38
CA TYR A 379 23.11 5.57 40.10
C TYR A 379 24.33 5.89 40.97
N LEU A 380 25.06 4.84 41.37
CA LEU A 380 26.41 4.95 41.92
C LEU A 380 27.37 4.23 40.96
N ALA A 381 27.88 4.97 39.97
CA ALA A 381 28.54 4.38 38.79
C ALA A 381 29.80 3.56 39.11
N GLU A 382 30.62 4.04 40.05
CA GLU A 382 31.90 3.40 40.40
C GLU A 382 31.77 2.31 41.49
N ALA A 383 30.56 1.98 41.94
CA ALA A 383 30.32 1.05 43.04
C ALA A 383 30.99 -0.33 42.87
N ARG A 384 31.13 -0.83 41.62
CA ARG A 384 31.79 -2.12 41.36
C ARG A 384 33.31 -2.07 41.53
N LYS A 385 33.96 -0.95 41.21
CA LYS A 385 35.41 -0.78 41.41
C LYS A 385 35.75 -0.38 42.85
N GLY A 386 34.76 0.18 43.55
CA GLY A 386 34.94 0.78 44.87
C GLY A 386 35.53 2.19 44.77
N SER A 387 35.26 3.01 45.78
CA SER A 387 35.83 4.34 45.92
C SER A 387 36.91 4.33 47.00
N ARG A 388 38.18 4.49 46.61
CA ARG A 388 39.32 4.29 47.52
C ARG A 388 39.53 5.46 48.48
N LEU A 389 39.37 6.70 47.99
CA LEU A 389 39.54 7.95 48.73
C LEU A 389 38.93 9.09 47.90
N GLY A 390 38.14 9.97 48.52
CA GLY A 390 37.45 11.09 47.85
C GLY A 390 35.93 11.03 48.03
N HIS A 391 35.21 11.98 47.41
CA HIS A 391 33.75 11.98 47.41
C HIS A 391 33.19 11.10 46.29
N ASP A 392 32.11 10.38 46.58
CA ASP A 392 31.31 9.69 45.57
C ASP A 392 30.20 10.59 45.02
N THR A 393 29.78 10.31 43.79
CA THR A 393 28.68 11.00 43.12
C THR A 393 27.49 10.06 42.93
N ILE A 394 26.34 10.47 43.44
CA ILE A 394 25.05 9.85 43.15
C ILE A 394 24.45 10.55 41.92
N VAL A 395 24.41 9.84 40.80
CA VAL A 395 23.94 10.37 39.52
C VAL A 395 22.42 10.24 39.43
N ASP A 396 21.72 11.29 39.02
CA ASP A 396 20.30 11.20 38.70
C ASP A 396 20.10 10.50 37.34
N GLY A 397 19.44 9.33 37.35
CA GLY A 397 19.23 8.54 36.14
C GLY A 397 18.31 9.19 35.12
N MET A 398 17.30 9.94 35.56
CA MET A 398 16.41 10.70 34.68
C MET A 398 17.18 11.81 33.96
N MET A 399 18.03 12.55 34.70
CA MET A 399 18.92 13.54 34.08
C MET A 399 19.87 12.85 33.11
N LYS A 400 20.60 11.83 33.56
CA LYS A 400 21.68 11.18 32.81
C LYS A 400 21.22 10.53 31.51
N ASP A 401 20.13 9.77 31.55
CA ASP A 401 19.69 8.94 30.42
C ASP A 401 18.52 9.54 29.63
N GLY A 402 17.88 10.58 30.16
CA GLY A 402 16.69 11.19 29.54
C GLY A 402 16.84 12.66 29.15
N LEU A 403 17.47 13.48 29.99
CA LEU A 403 17.35 14.95 29.92
C LEU A 403 18.68 15.70 29.76
N TRP A 404 19.77 15.01 29.46
CA TRP A 404 21.11 15.59 29.31
C TRP A 404 21.67 15.39 27.91
N ASP A 405 22.20 16.47 27.32
CA ASP A 405 22.95 16.38 26.08
C ASP A 405 24.39 16.00 26.41
N VAL A 406 24.78 14.80 26.00
CA VAL A 406 26.08 14.22 26.36
C VAL A 406 27.26 14.85 25.62
N TYR A 407 27.00 15.61 24.56
CA TYR A 407 28.04 16.19 23.70
C TYR A 407 28.46 17.58 24.17
N ASN A 408 27.48 18.38 24.60
CA ASN A 408 27.69 19.76 25.04
C ASN A 408 27.61 19.95 26.56
N ASP A 409 27.29 18.88 27.30
CA ASP A 409 27.25 18.83 28.76
C ASP A 409 26.26 19.83 29.40
N PHE A 410 25.02 19.84 28.90
CA PHE A 410 23.93 20.62 29.48
C PHE A 410 22.57 19.92 29.39
N GLY A 411 21.60 20.40 30.16
CA GLY A 411 20.23 19.88 30.12
C GLY A 411 19.45 20.33 28.88
N MET A 412 18.42 19.56 28.49
CA MET A 412 17.57 19.85 27.32
C MET A 412 16.94 21.25 27.31
N GLY A 413 16.74 21.88 28.48
CA GLY A 413 16.24 23.25 28.57
C GLY A 413 17.20 24.29 27.99
N VAL A 414 18.50 24.04 27.98
CA VAL A 414 19.49 24.90 27.30
C VAL A 414 19.32 24.81 25.79
N CYS A 415 19.05 23.62 25.22
CA CYS A 415 18.70 23.48 23.81
C CYS A 415 17.44 24.26 23.43
N ALA A 416 16.45 24.28 24.33
CA ALA A 416 15.22 25.05 24.14
C ALA A 416 15.50 26.56 24.13
N GLU A 417 16.40 27.03 24.99
CA GLU A 417 16.86 28.42 24.99
C GLU A 417 17.66 28.78 23.72
N ILE A 418 18.49 27.86 23.21
CA ILE A 418 19.18 28.03 21.91
C ILE A 418 18.15 28.18 20.78
N CYS A 419 17.11 27.34 20.79
CA CYS A 419 16.01 27.41 19.83
C CYS A 419 15.27 28.76 19.90
N ALA A 420 15.01 29.25 21.11
CA ALA A 420 14.36 30.54 21.33
C ALA A 420 15.17 31.69 20.70
N ASP A 421 16.49 31.72 20.95
CA ASP A 421 17.38 32.73 20.39
C ASP A 421 17.43 32.66 18.86
N GLN A 422 17.68 31.47 18.30
CA GLN A 422 17.84 31.26 16.85
C GLN A 422 16.59 31.60 16.04
N HIS A 423 15.41 31.38 16.61
CA HIS A 423 14.14 31.65 15.93
C HIS A 423 13.45 32.93 16.40
N SER A 424 14.10 33.69 17.30
CA SER A 424 13.61 34.94 17.89
C SER A 424 12.22 34.79 18.53
N ILE A 425 12.03 33.72 19.32
CA ILE A 425 10.79 33.42 20.02
C ILE A 425 10.90 33.93 21.44
N THR A 426 10.06 34.90 21.80
CA THR A 426 10.16 35.58 23.09
C THR A 426 9.58 34.74 24.23
N ARG A 427 9.92 35.11 25.47
CA ARG A 427 9.27 34.58 26.68
C ARG A 427 7.74 34.70 26.63
N ASN A 428 7.23 35.85 26.17
CA ASN A 428 5.79 36.09 26.10
C ASN A 428 5.10 35.19 25.07
N ASP A 429 5.76 34.90 23.95
CA ASP A 429 5.25 33.96 22.95
C ASP A 429 5.13 32.55 23.54
N GLN A 430 6.18 32.09 24.25
CA GLN A 430 6.20 30.77 24.89
C GLN A 430 5.14 30.61 25.98
N ASP A 431 4.97 31.63 26.82
CA ASP A 431 3.95 31.63 27.88
C ASP A 431 2.53 31.68 27.31
N SER A 432 2.31 32.48 26.27
CA SER A 432 1.02 32.57 25.59
C SER A 432 0.65 31.24 24.92
N TYR A 433 1.63 30.58 24.30
CA TYR A 433 1.46 29.24 23.73
C TYR A 433 1.15 28.20 24.82
N ALA A 434 1.88 28.22 25.93
CA ALA A 434 1.65 27.30 27.04
C ALA A 434 0.23 27.44 27.59
N ILE A 435 -0.21 28.67 27.86
CA ILE A 435 -1.58 28.98 28.29
C ILE A 435 -2.60 28.41 27.30
N GLN A 436 -2.40 28.64 25.99
CA GLN A 436 -3.29 28.10 24.96
C GLN A 436 -3.31 26.55 24.95
N SER A 437 -2.17 25.89 25.13
CA SER A 437 -2.10 24.42 25.24
C SER A 437 -2.93 23.92 26.41
N PHE A 438 -2.82 24.55 27.59
CA PHE A 438 -3.64 24.23 28.77
C PHE A 438 -5.14 24.49 28.54
N GLU A 439 -5.51 25.64 27.96
CA GLU A 439 -6.91 25.96 27.65
C GLU A 439 -7.52 24.93 26.70
N ARG A 440 -6.79 24.52 25.66
CA ARG A 440 -7.22 23.46 24.73
C ARG A 440 -7.35 22.10 25.42
N GLY A 441 -6.40 21.73 26.26
CA GLY A 441 -6.45 20.48 27.04
C GLY A 441 -7.62 20.44 28.00
N ILE A 442 -7.86 21.53 28.75
CA ILE A 442 -9.00 21.66 29.67
C ILE A 442 -10.32 21.60 28.89
N ALA A 443 -10.42 22.29 27.75
CA ALA A 443 -11.61 22.24 26.91
C ALA A 443 -11.89 20.83 26.37
N ALA A 444 -10.86 20.11 25.92
CA ALA A 444 -10.97 18.73 25.43
C ALA A 444 -11.38 17.77 26.55
N GLN A 445 -10.80 17.90 27.75
CA GLN A 445 -11.19 17.12 28.92
C GLN A 445 -12.65 17.38 29.32
N ASN A 446 -13.05 18.65 29.44
CA ASN A 446 -14.41 19.03 29.84
C ASN A 446 -15.47 18.59 28.81
N SER A 447 -15.09 18.52 27.52
CA SER A 447 -15.95 18.04 26.44
C SER A 447 -15.94 16.51 26.30
N GLY A 448 -15.22 15.79 27.16
CA GLY A 448 -15.13 14.34 27.10
C GLY A 448 -14.32 13.78 25.93
N HIS A 449 -13.56 14.62 25.20
CA HIS A 449 -12.81 14.20 24.01
C HIS A 449 -11.67 13.21 24.30
N PHE A 450 -11.26 13.08 25.57
CA PHE A 450 -10.26 12.09 25.98
C PHE A 450 -10.86 10.74 26.41
N SER A 451 -12.18 10.64 26.56
CA SER A 451 -12.85 9.42 27.07
C SER A 451 -12.61 8.17 26.20
N TRP A 452 -12.44 8.36 24.89
CA TRP A 452 -12.20 7.27 23.95
C TRP A 452 -10.75 6.76 23.98
N GLU A 453 -9.80 7.56 24.47
CA GLU A 453 -8.38 7.24 24.50
C GLU A 453 -7.88 6.90 25.91
N VAL A 454 -8.33 7.59 26.95
CA VAL A 454 -7.89 7.40 28.34
C VAL A 454 -8.51 6.13 28.95
N VAL A 455 -7.69 5.39 29.71
CA VAL A 455 -8.09 4.24 30.51
C VAL A 455 -8.01 4.63 31.97
N PRO A 456 -9.11 4.62 32.73
CA PRO A 456 -9.06 4.85 34.17
C PRO A 456 -8.13 3.85 34.87
N VAL A 457 -7.26 4.33 35.75
CA VAL A 457 -6.31 3.52 36.52
C VAL A 457 -6.72 3.52 37.98
N GLU A 458 -6.95 2.33 38.54
CA GLU A 458 -7.23 2.17 39.96
C GLU A 458 -5.92 2.13 40.77
N VAL A 459 -5.73 3.10 41.64
CA VAL A 459 -4.56 3.25 42.51
C VAL A 459 -4.91 2.78 43.92
N SER A 460 -4.13 1.86 44.47
CA SER A 460 -4.35 1.37 45.84
C SER A 460 -4.12 2.49 46.86
N GLY A 461 -5.08 2.69 47.78
CA GLY A 461 -4.91 3.57 48.93
C GLY A 461 -3.95 2.99 50.00
N GLY A 462 -3.51 1.74 49.86
CA GLY A 462 -2.79 0.99 50.88
C GLY A 462 -3.73 0.34 51.91
N ARG A 463 -3.15 -0.29 52.93
CA ARG A 463 -3.89 -1.10 53.91
C ARG A 463 -4.97 -0.25 54.62
N GLY A 464 -6.23 -0.63 54.43
CA GLY A 464 -7.39 -0.03 55.10
C GLY A 464 -7.91 1.28 54.49
N LYS A 465 -7.34 1.75 53.37
CA LYS A 465 -7.86 2.92 52.65
C LYS A 465 -8.52 2.50 51.34
N PRO A 466 -9.60 3.18 50.91
CA PRO A 466 -10.22 2.90 49.61
C PRO A 466 -9.24 3.20 48.47
N SER A 467 -9.40 2.50 47.35
CA SER A 467 -8.68 2.82 46.12
C SER A 467 -9.20 4.13 45.52
N THR A 468 -8.34 4.79 44.75
CA THR A 468 -8.66 6.01 44.00
C THR A 468 -8.60 5.70 42.51
N ILE A 469 -9.63 6.08 41.77
CA ILE A 469 -9.61 6.01 40.31
C ILE A 469 -8.97 7.29 39.78
N VAL A 470 -7.91 7.14 39.00
CA VAL A 470 -7.26 8.22 38.26
C VAL A 470 -7.69 8.11 36.80
N ASP A 471 -8.48 9.06 36.33
CA ASP A 471 -9.08 9.09 34.99
C ASP A 471 -8.80 10.40 34.21
N LYS A 472 -8.00 11.29 34.81
CA LYS A 472 -7.68 12.62 34.27
C LYS A 472 -6.17 12.85 34.28
N ASP A 473 -5.70 13.63 33.32
CA ASP A 473 -4.30 14.04 33.24
C ASP A 473 -3.99 15.07 34.35
N ASP A 474 -2.96 14.83 35.15
CA ASP A 474 -2.67 15.62 36.37
C ASP A 474 -2.41 17.11 36.07
N GLY A 475 -1.81 17.40 34.92
CA GLY A 475 -1.38 18.75 34.54
C GLY A 475 -2.53 19.73 34.42
N LEU A 476 -3.67 19.28 33.87
CA LEU A 476 -4.81 20.15 33.56
C LEU A 476 -5.51 20.67 34.82
N GLY A 477 -5.58 19.87 35.88
CA GLY A 477 -6.23 20.24 37.14
C GLY A 477 -5.48 21.28 37.97
N LYS A 478 -4.20 21.52 37.66
CA LYS A 478 -3.30 22.42 38.42
C LYS A 478 -3.00 23.74 37.68
N PHE A 479 -3.67 23.99 36.56
CA PHE A 479 -3.37 25.13 35.70
C PHE A 479 -3.73 26.48 36.34
N ASP A 480 -2.79 27.41 36.33
CA ASP A 480 -2.96 28.81 36.72
C ASP A 480 -2.13 29.71 35.79
N ALA A 481 -2.83 30.43 34.90
CA ALA A 481 -2.21 31.31 33.90
C ALA A 481 -1.44 32.49 34.54
N ALA A 482 -1.92 33.03 35.66
CA ALA A 482 -1.28 34.16 36.34
C ALA A 482 0.00 33.72 37.03
N LYS A 483 0.00 32.51 37.61
CA LYS A 483 1.19 31.90 38.19
C LYS A 483 2.23 31.55 37.12
N LEU A 484 1.79 30.97 35.99
CA LEU A 484 2.67 30.60 34.87
C LEU A 484 3.52 31.79 34.40
N ARG A 485 2.90 32.96 34.16
CA ARG A 485 3.61 34.18 33.73
C ARG A 485 4.63 34.71 34.73
N LYS A 486 4.47 34.39 36.02
CA LYS A 486 5.37 34.85 37.09
C LYS A 486 6.55 33.90 37.33
N LEU A 487 6.59 32.75 36.67
CA LEU A 487 7.69 31.80 36.84
C LEU A 487 9.01 32.39 36.33
N ARG A 488 10.07 32.14 37.10
CA ARG A 488 11.43 32.52 36.72
C ARG A 488 11.97 31.55 35.68
N PRO A 489 12.80 32.00 34.72
CA PRO A 489 13.53 31.10 33.83
C PRO A 489 14.46 30.15 34.61
N ASN A 490 14.66 28.94 34.08
CA ASN A 490 15.37 27.87 34.79
C ASN A 490 16.75 27.51 34.18
N PHE A 491 17.02 27.87 32.93
CA PHE A 491 18.12 27.28 32.14
C PHE A 491 19.20 28.27 31.68
N LYS A 492 19.00 29.56 31.90
CA LYS A 492 19.99 30.63 31.64
C LYS A 492 20.03 31.57 32.85
N GLU A 493 21.22 31.97 33.28
CA GLU A 493 21.39 32.91 34.41
C GLU A 493 20.75 34.27 34.13
N ASN A 494 20.92 34.79 32.91
CA ASN A 494 20.36 36.07 32.46
C ASN A 494 19.67 35.91 31.11
N GLY A 495 18.52 36.58 30.93
CA GLY A 495 17.80 36.61 29.65
C GLY A 495 17.13 35.30 29.24
N GLY A 496 16.93 34.36 30.18
CA GLY A 496 16.22 33.12 29.90
C GLY A 496 14.74 33.31 29.56
N SER A 497 14.22 32.45 28.71
CA SER A 497 12.84 32.45 28.23
C SER A 497 12.05 31.19 28.63
N VAL A 498 12.76 30.10 28.94
CA VAL A 498 12.18 28.80 29.26
C VAL A 498 11.97 28.68 30.77
N THR A 499 10.74 28.34 31.16
CA THR A 499 10.31 28.15 32.55
C THR A 499 9.68 26.79 32.74
N ALA A 500 9.51 26.36 33.99
CA ALA A 500 8.73 25.16 34.31
C ALA A 500 7.27 25.20 33.81
N GLY A 501 6.70 26.38 33.54
CA GLY A 501 5.31 26.52 33.08
C GLY A 501 5.14 26.50 31.56
N ASN A 502 6.21 26.76 30.81
CA ASN A 502 6.23 26.68 29.34
C ASN A 502 7.12 25.53 28.82
N ALA A 503 7.63 24.69 29.72
CA ALA A 503 8.25 23.41 29.45
C ALA A 503 7.25 22.28 29.68
N SER A 504 7.47 21.13 29.04
CA SER A 504 6.72 19.93 29.40
C SER A 504 7.02 19.48 30.84
N SER A 505 6.00 18.91 31.49
CA SER A 505 6.17 18.35 32.82
C SER A 505 6.81 16.96 32.76
N ILE A 506 7.61 16.64 33.78
CA ILE A 506 8.06 15.27 34.05
C ILE A 506 6.82 14.45 34.42
N SER A 507 6.63 13.31 33.77
CA SER A 507 5.38 12.56 33.87
C SER A 507 5.56 11.04 33.80
N ASP A 508 4.56 10.34 34.32
CA ASP A 508 4.40 8.90 34.22
C ASP A 508 3.20 8.58 33.30
N GLY A 509 3.34 7.57 32.44
CA GLY A 509 2.23 7.13 31.61
C GLY A 509 2.62 6.13 30.52
N ALA A 510 1.61 5.55 29.89
CA ALA A 510 1.76 4.63 28.76
C ALA A 510 0.68 4.84 27.70
N ALA A 511 1.00 4.51 26.45
CA ALA A 511 0.08 4.50 25.33
C ALA A 511 0.38 3.32 24.41
N ALA A 512 -0.66 2.69 23.87
CA ALA A 512 -0.58 1.51 23.02
C ALA A 512 -1.49 1.64 21.80
N LEU A 513 -1.03 1.06 20.69
CA LEU A 513 -1.74 0.89 19.44
C LEU A 513 -1.68 -0.59 19.05
N VAL A 514 -2.80 -1.14 18.57
CA VAL A 514 -2.86 -2.46 17.95
C VAL A 514 -2.82 -2.27 16.45
N LEU A 515 -1.71 -2.69 15.84
CA LEU A 515 -1.51 -2.65 14.40
C LEU A 515 -1.87 -4.00 13.78
N MET A 516 -2.47 -3.95 12.59
CA MET A 516 -2.88 -5.14 11.87
C MET A 516 -2.67 -5.00 10.37
N SER A 517 -2.34 -6.08 9.66
CA SER A 517 -2.37 -6.09 8.20
C SER A 517 -3.79 -5.84 7.70
N GLY A 518 -3.94 -5.09 6.60
CA GLY A 518 -5.25 -4.82 6.00
C GLY A 518 -6.03 -6.10 5.69
N GLU A 519 -5.35 -7.12 5.17
CA GLU A 519 -5.91 -8.44 4.90
C GLU A 519 -6.43 -9.13 6.18
N LYS A 520 -5.65 -9.13 7.28
CA LYS A 520 -6.08 -9.74 8.53
C LYS A 520 -7.26 -8.99 9.16
N ALA A 521 -7.26 -7.65 9.09
CA ALA A 521 -8.36 -6.83 9.59
C ALA A 521 -9.68 -7.14 8.87
N LEU A 522 -9.62 -7.35 7.54
CA LEU A 522 -10.77 -7.79 6.74
C LEU A 522 -11.22 -9.21 7.09
N LYS A 523 -10.29 -10.17 7.20
CA LYS A 523 -10.59 -11.56 7.58
C LYS A 523 -11.29 -11.65 8.94
N LEU A 524 -10.84 -10.84 9.90
CA LEU A 524 -11.41 -10.77 11.25
C LEU A 524 -12.63 -9.84 11.36
N ARG A 525 -13.02 -9.17 10.26
CA ARG A 525 -14.17 -8.24 10.19
C ARG A 525 -14.10 -7.13 11.24
N LEU A 526 -12.90 -6.61 11.48
CA LEU A 526 -12.66 -5.58 12.48
C LEU A 526 -12.96 -4.19 11.94
N GLN A 527 -13.37 -3.31 12.84
CA GLN A 527 -13.44 -1.88 12.55
C GLN A 527 -12.02 -1.31 12.50
N VAL A 528 -11.57 -0.88 11.32
CA VAL A 528 -10.31 -0.15 11.17
C VAL A 528 -10.52 1.30 11.63
N ILE A 529 -9.67 1.79 12.53
CA ILE A 529 -9.69 3.17 13.02
C ILE A 529 -8.97 4.09 12.02
N ALA A 530 -7.78 3.68 11.58
CA ALA A 530 -6.93 4.47 10.71
C ALA A 530 -5.94 3.59 9.94
N LYS A 531 -5.29 4.17 8.94
CA LYS A 531 -4.14 3.59 8.22
C LYS A 531 -2.89 4.42 8.46
N ILE A 532 -1.75 3.75 8.59
CA ILE A 532 -0.43 4.40 8.56
C ILE A 532 -0.04 4.59 7.09
N ARG A 533 0.02 5.85 6.64
CA ARG A 533 0.27 6.19 5.22
C ARG A 533 1.74 6.39 4.90
N GLY A 534 2.52 6.84 5.86
CA GLY A 534 3.95 7.06 5.72
C GLY A 534 4.58 7.47 7.04
N TYR A 535 5.89 7.34 7.13
CA TYR A 535 6.66 7.73 8.29
C TYR A 535 8.09 8.06 7.88
N ALA A 536 8.79 8.82 8.72
CA ALA A 536 10.19 9.16 8.50
C ALA A 536 10.91 9.50 9.80
N ASP A 537 12.20 9.21 9.80
CA ASP A 537 13.16 9.76 10.75
C ASP A 537 14.04 10.80 10.06
N ALA A 538 14.45 11.80 10.84
CA ALA A 538 15.47 12.78 10.49
C ALA A 538 16.34 13.11 11.70
N ALA A 539 17.52 13.67 11.46
CA ALA A 539 18.41 14.14 12.51
C ALA A 539 19.27 15.31 12.02
N GLN A 540 19.74 16.11 12.97
CA GLN A 540 20.69 17.20 12.79
C GLN A 540 21.57 17.31 14.04
N ALA A 541 22.26 18.43 14.25
CA ALA A 541 23.12 18.64 15.41
C ALA A 541 22.37 18.36 16.74
N PRO A 542 23.01 17.72 17.73
CA PRO A 542 22.35 17.29 18.98
C PRO A 542 21.61 18.40 19.73
N GLU A 543 22.25 19.55 19.90
CA GLU A 543 21.70 20.74 20.56
C GLU A 543 20.54 21.39 19.77
N LEU A 544 20.41 21.07 18.49
CA LEU A 544 19.35 21.56 17.61
C LEU A 544 18.20 20.57 17.46
N PHE A 545 18.10 19.52 18.29
CA PHE A 545 17.01 18.54 18.19
C PHE A 545 15.60 19.17 18.17
N THR A 546 15.45 20.34 18.78
CA THR A 546 14.22 21.14 18.87
C THR A 546 13.57 21.41 17.52
N THR A 547 14.33 21.52 16.42
CA THR A 547 13.79 21.78 15.07
C THR A 547 13.94 20.61 14.10
N ALA A 548 14.45 19.46 14.56
CA ALA A 548 14.48 18.23 13.76
C ALA A 548 13.08 17.79 13.24
N PRO A 549 11.93 18.07 13.91
CA PRO A 549 10.62 17.78 13.33
C PRO A 549 10.35 18.51 12.01
N ALA A 550 10.92 19.69 11.79
CA ALA A 550 10.82 20.41 10.52
C ALA A 550 11.49 19.66 9.36
N LEU A 551 12.37 18.70 9.64
CA LEU A 551 12.95 17.79 8.65
C LEU A 551 12.13 16.49 8.53
N ALA A 552 11.70 15.92 9.66
CA ALA A 552 11.00 14.63 9.67
C ALA A 552 9.57 14.72 9.12
N ILE A 553 8.82 15.79 9.43
CA ILE A 553 7.42 15.96 9.02
C ILE A 553 7.27 16.01 7.49
N PRO A 554 7.99 16.89 6.75
CA PRO A 554 7.89 16.92 5.29
C PRO A 554 8.30 15.59 4.64
N LYS A 555 9.33 14.94 5.19
CA LYS A 555 9.79 13.63 4.71
C LYS A 555 8.73 12.54 4.92
N ALA A 556 8.03 12.53 6.06
CA ALA A 556 6.95 11.59 6.32
C ALA A 556 5.74 11.83 5.40
N ILE A 557 5.37 13.09 5.16
CA ILE A 557 4.30 13.50 4.23
C ILE A 557 4.64 13.05 2.80
N SER A 558 5.87 13.30 2.35
CA SER A 558 6.34 12.86 1.04
C SER A 558 6.35 11.33 0.91
N ASN A 559 6.83 10.61 1.93
CA ASN A 559 6.78 9.15 1.97
C ASN A 559 5.35 8.59 1.95
N ALA A 560 4.36 9.38 2.40
CA ALA A 560 2.94 9.03 2.33
C ALA A 560 2.29 9.30 0.97
N GLY A 561 3.03 9.92 0.03
CA GLY A 561 2.52 10.35 -1.27
C GLY A 561 1.50 11.48 -1.16
N LEU A 562 1.61 12.33 -0.13
CA LEU A 562 0.71 13.44 0.12
C LEU A 562 1.44 14.78 -0.04
N GLU A 563 0.65 15.83 -0.26
CA GLU A 563 1.06 17.23 -0.16
C GLU A 563 0.74 17.78 1.23
N ALA A 564 1.56 18.72 1.73
CA ALA A 564 1.35 19.32 3.05
C ALA A 564 -0.03 20.02 3.20
N SER A 565 -0.59 20.50 2.08
CA SER A 565 -1.91 21.12 2.02
C SER A 565 -3.07 20.15 2.30
N GLN A 566 -2.84 18.84 2.16
CA GLN A 566 -3.83 17.79 2.42
C GLN A 566 -3.92 17.41 3.90
N VAL A 567 -3.00 17.87 4.75
CA VAL A 567 -3.00 17.56 6.18
C VAL A 567 -3.98 18.47 6.92
N ASP A 568 -4.89 17.85 7.66
CA ASP A 568 -5.93 18.53 8.42
C ASP A 568 -5.40 19.00 9.78
N PHE A 569 -4.70 18.11 10.50
CA PHE A 569 -4.20 18.36 11.85
C PHE A 569 -2.80 17.80 12.07
N TYR A 570 -2.06 18.47 12.96
CA TYR A 570 -0.72 18.11 13.37
C TYR A 570 -0.67 17.94 14.89
N GLU A 571 -0.02 16.89 15.34
CA GLU A 571 0.44 16.76 16.72
C GLU A 571 1.96 16.92 16.73
N ILE A 572 2.45 18.10 17.11
CA ILE A 572 3.88 18.37 17.26
C ILE A 572 4.18 18.35 18.75
N ASN A 573 4.94 17.35 19.21
CA ASN A 573 5.19 17.17 20.64
C ASN A 573 5.87 18.40 21.26
N GLU A 574 5.22 18.94 22.27
CA GLU A 574 5.63 20.15 22.99
C GLU A 574 6.67 19.82 24.06
N ALA A 575 7.87 19.34 23.69
CA ALA A 575 8.94 19.15 24.69
C ALA A 575 9.16 20.45 25.50
N PHE A 576 9.06 21.58 24.78
CA PHE A 576 8.91 22.94 25.31
C PHE A 576 7.97 23.71 24.37
N SER A 577 7.32 24.79 24.84
CA SER A 577 6.50 25.66 23.98
C SER A 577 7.26 26.18 22.77
N VAL A 578 8.53 26.54 22.95
CA VAL A 578 9.41 27.02 21.87
C VAL A 578 9.59 26.00 20.74
N VAL A 579 9.58 24.69 21.06
CA VAL A 579 9.71 23.62 20.07
C VAL A 579 8.52 23.64 19.11
N ALA A 580 7.29 23.72 19.64
CA ALA A 580 6.10 23.77 18.81
C ALA A 580 6.04 25.06 17.99
N LEU A 581 6.35 26.21 18.60
CA LEU A 581 6.38 27.52 17.93
C LEU A 581 7.42 27.57 16.79
N ALA A 582 8.64 27.08 17.03
CA ALA A 582 9.70 27.07 16.02
C ALA A 582 9.34 26.17 14.83
N ASN A 583 8.86 24.96 15.06
CA ASN A 583 8.46 24.06 13.98
C ASN A 583 7.22 24.57 13.24
N GLN A 584 6.25 25.18 13.93
CA GLN A 584 5.11 25.85 13.30
C GLN A 584 5.57 26.96 12.36
N LYS A 585 6.54 27.80 12.79
CA LYS A 585 7.12 28.88 11.98
C LYS A 585 7.88 28.33 10.76
N LEU A 586 8.76 27.34 10.96
CA LEU A 586 9.58 26.76 9.90
C LEU A 586 8.75 26.04 8.83
N LEU A 587 7.66 25.39 9.24
CA LEU A 587 6.77 24.65 8.34
C LEU A 587 5.59 25.48 7.82
N GLY A 588 5.46 26.74 8.24
CA GLY A 588 4.37 27.63 7.83
C GLY A 588 2.97 27.12 8.22
N LEU A 589 2.85 26.48 9.39
CA LEU A 589 1.60 25.82 9.81
C LEU A 589 0.60 26.80 10.43
N ASN A 590 -0.68 26.55 10.17
CA ASN A 590 -1.76 27.26 10.86
C ASN A 590 -1.82 26.85 12.35
N PRO A 591 -1.73 27.78 13.31
CA PRO A 591 -1.77 27.47 14.74
C PRO A 591 -3.02 26.70 15.21
N GLN A 592 -4.14 26.83 14.50
CA GLN A 592 -5.40 26.14 14.83
C GLN A 592 -5.39 24.66 14.42
N LYS A 593 -4.46 24.26 13.55
CA LYS A 593 -4.28 22.88 13.11
C LYS A 593 -3.26 22.10 13.96
N VAL A 594 -2.51 22.76 14.83
CA VAL A 594 -1.44 22.14 15.65
C VAL A 594 -1.95 21.93 17.08
N ASN A 595 -1.86 20.72 17.62
CA ASN A 595 -2.18 20.36 19.01
C ASN A 595 -3.56 20.87 19.44
N ALA A 596 -4.60 20.49 18.68
CA ALA A 596 -5.94 21.05 18.84
C ALA A 596 -6.58 20.71 20.19
N HIS A 597 -6.13 19.64 20.86
CA HIS A 597 -6.57 19.23 22.19
C HIS A 597 -5.49 19.51 23.27
N GLY A 598 -4.56 20.42 23.00
CA GLY A 598 -3.39 20.64 23.86
C GLY A 598 -2.31 19.58 23.60
N GLY A 599 -1.08 19.87 24.03
CA GLY A 599 0.07 18.97 23.87
C GLY A 599 0.81 18.73 25.18
N ALA A 600 2.08 18.34 25.08
CA ALA A 600 2.85 17.85 26.22
C ALA A 600 3.17 18.90 27.31
N VAL A 601 3.08 20.21 27.00
CA VAL A 601 3.18 21.26 28.03
C VAL A 601 2.00 21.18 29.00
N SER A 602 0.81 20.86 28.51
CA SER A 602 -0.41 20.76 29.32
C SER A 602 -0.72 19.35 29.80
N LEU A 603 -0.49 18.35 28.94
CA LEU A 603 -0.84 16.95 29.18
C LEU A 603 0.29 16.16 29.84
N GLY A 604 1.54 16.60 29.77
CA GLY A 604 2.70 15.89 30.31
C GLY A 604 3.53 15.11 29.27
N HIS A 605 4.77 14.77 29.64
CA HIS A 605 5.76 14.20 28.73
C HIS A 605 6.51 12.98 29.32
N PRO A 606 5.83 11.82 29.47
CA PRO A 606 6.54 10.57 29.72
C PRO A 606 7.35 10.20 28.48
N LEU A 607 8.68 10.28 28.56
CA LEU A 607 9.60 10.27 27.41
C LEU A 607 9.32 9.11 26.44
N GLY A 608 9.43 7.87 26.91
CA GLY A 608 9.26 6.66 26.09
C GLY A 608 7.84 6.46 25.54
N CYS A 609 6.83 7.07 26.17
CA CYS A 609 5.42 6.97 25.81
C CYS A 609 4.97 8.03 24.80
N SER A 610 5.55 9.23 24.87
CA SER A 610 4.96 10.43 24.23
C SER A 610 4.81 10.33 22.72
N GLY A 611 5.73 9.65 22.03
CA GLY A 611 5.62 9.40 20.60
C GLY A 611 4.38 8.58 20.21
N ALA A 612 3.95 7.64 21.05
CA ALA A 612 2.71 6.89 20.84
C ALA A 612 1.48 7.68 21.32
N ARG A 613 1.60 8.38 22.46
CA ARG A 613 0.53 9.22 23.02
C ARG A 613 0.04 10.29 22.05
N ILE A 614 0.95 10.99 21.36
CA ILE A 614 0.55 12.00 20.35
C ILE A 614 -0.21 11.36 19.18
N LEU A 615 0.12 10.14 18.77
CA LEU A 615 -0.61 9.45 17.69
C LEU A 615 -2.03 9.07 18.13
N VAL A 616 -2.18 8.59 19.37
CA VAL A 616 -3.48 8.30 19.96
C VAL A 616 -4.32 9.59 20.01
N THR A 617 -3.79 10.67 20.58
CA THR A 617 -4.51 11.95 20.65
C THR A 617 -4.84 12.53 19.27
N LEU A 618 -3.93 12.43 18.29
CA LEU A 618 -4.15 12.86 16.91
C LEU A 618 -5.37 12.17 16.29
N LEU A 619 -5.52 10.86 16.48
CA LEU A 619 -6.70 10.13 16.01
C LEU A 619 -8.00 10.65 16.64
N GLY A 620 -7.94 11.09 17.90
CA GLY A 620 -9.05 11.69 18.62
C GLY A 620 -9.41 13.06 18.04
N VAL A 621 -8.40 13.89 17.79
CA VAL A 621 -8.56 15.17 17.10
C VAL A 621 -9.21 14.97 15.73
N LEU A 622 -8.69 14.06 14.90
CA LEU A 622 -9.25 13.78 13.57
C LEU A 622 -10.72 13.33 13.67
N LYS A 623 -11.06 12.47 14.62
CA LYS A 623 -12.45 12.03 14.86
C LYS A 623 -13.36 13.20 15.24
N HIS A 624 -12.97 13.99 16.24
CA HIS A 624 -13.82 15.06 16.78
C HIS A 624 -13.90 16.30 15.89
N LYS A 625 -12.87 16.54 15.08
CA LYS A 625 -12.79 17.69 14.15
C LYS A 625 -13.10 17.31 12.71
N ASN A 626 -13.56 16.07 12.47
CA ASN A 626 -13.92 15.55 11.15
C ASN A 626 -12.78 15.70 10.11
N GLY A 627 -11.54 15.49 10.57
CA GLY A 627 -10.34 15.47 9.74
C GLY A 627 -10.09 14.08 9.15
N LYS A 628 -9.38 14.03 8.02
CA LYS A 628 -9.01 12.81 7.32
C LYS A 628 -7.53 12.48 7.51
N TYR A 629 -6.64 13.42 7.23
CA TYR A 629 -5.19 13.19 7.32
C TYR A 629 -4.59 13.96 8.49
N GLY A 630 -3.80 13.26 9.31
CA GLY A 630 -3.07 13.86 10.41
C GLY A 630 -1.61 13.48 10.41
N VAL A 631 -0.75 14.33 10.97
CA VAL A 631 0.68 14.05 11.12
C VAL A 631 1.12 14.23 12.56
N GLY A 632 1.68 13.18 13.16
CA GLY A 632 2.38 13.26 14.44
C GLY A 632 3.87 13.47 14.20
N GLY A 633 4.49 14.41 14.93
CA GLY A 633 5.92 14.68 14.87
C GLY A 633 6.51 14.89 16.27
N ILE A 634 7.63 14.25 16.55
CA ILE A 634 8.30 14.32 17.86
C ILE A 634 9.81 14.43 17.69
N CYS A 635 10.40 15.44 18.33
CA CYS A 635 11.85 15.55 18.48
C CYS A 635 12.36 14.61 19.57
N ASN A 636 13.66 14.33 19.59
CA ASN A 636 14.29 13.55 20.65
C ASN A 636 15.71 14.05 20.93
N GLY A 637 16.13 14.02 22.20
CA GLY A 637 17.50 14.35 22.60
C GLY A 637 18.54 13.58 21.78
N GLY A 638 19.68 14.21 21.51
CA GLY A 638 20.70 13.71 20.57
C GLY A 638 20.49 14.14 19.11
N GLY A 639 19.58 15.08 18.83
CA GLY A 639 19.45 15.73 17.52
C GLY A 639 18.42 15.14 16.57
N GLY A 640 17.65 14.14 17.00
CA GLY A 640 16.74 13.40 16.15
C GLY A 640 15.29 13.89 16.17
N ALA A 641 14.51 13.44 15.18
CA ALA A 641 13.06 13.45 15.21
C ALA A 641 12.47 12.26 14.43
N SER A 642 11.22 11.95 14.76
CA SER A 642 10.41 10.96 14.08
C SER A 642 9.06 11.58 13.73
N ALA A 643 8.50 11.26 12.57
CA ALA A 643 7.17 11.69 12.16
C ALA A 643 6.39 10.57 11.47
N LEU A 644 5.07 10.55 11.64
CA LEU A 644 4.17 9.53 11.12
C LEU A 644 2.85 10.14 10.63
N VAL A 645 2.40 9.71 9.46
CA VAL A 645 1.18 10.17 8.78
C VAL A 645 0.07 9.14 8.95
N LEU A 646 -1.08 9.60 9.44
CA LEU A 646 -2.29 8.80 9.66
C LEU A 646 -3.41 9.25 8.71
N GLU A 647 -4.12 8.28 8.14
CA GLU A 647 -5.40 8.48 7.48
C GLU A 647 -6.51 7.89 8.36
N LEU A 648 -7.41 8.74 8.88
CA LEU A 648 -8.57 8.27 9.62
C LEU A 648 -9.55 7.57 8.68
N MET A 649 -9.97 6.36 9.05
CA MET A 649 -10.99 5.63 8.29
C MET A 649 -12.37 6.12 8.70
N GLN A 650 -13.18 6.53 7.71
CA GLN A 650 -14.57 6.85 7.98
C GLN A 650 -15.33 5.57 8.32
N VAL A 651 -16.02 5.58 9.46
CA VAL A 651 -17.00 4.54 9.76
C VAL A 651 -18.12 4.69 8.75
N ALA A 652 -18.26 3.73 7.84
CA ALA A 652 -19.47 3.65 7.02
C ALA A 652 -20.65 3.58 7.99
N ARG A 653 -21.47 4.65 8.03
CA ARG A 653 -22.77 4.59 8.69
C ARG A 653 -23.61 3.59 7.90
N VAL A 654 -23.55 2.32 8.28
CA VAL A 654 -24.60 1.39 7.92
C VAL A 654 -25.79 1.83 8.77
N GLY A 655 -26.66 2.67 8.17
CA GLY A 655 -27.98 2.90 8.73
C GLY A 655 -28.68 1.55 8.97
N PRO A 656 -29.65 1.47 9.87
CA PRO A 656 -30.39 0.23 10.09
C PRO A 656 -30.94 -0.23 8.73
N SER A 657 -30.37 -1.31 8.20
CA SER A 657 -30.94 -1.99 7.06
C SER A 657 -32.23 -2.62 7.57
N SER A 658 -33.34 -2.14 7.04
CA SER A 658 -34.62 -2.82 7.09
C SER A 658 -34.45 -4.23 6.51
N LEU A 659 -34.36 -5.22 7.40
CA LEU A 659 -34.72 -6.62 7.17
C LEU A 659 -35.53 -7.09 8.37
#